data_AF-A0A3P8KS24-F1
#
_entry.id   AF-A0A3P8KS24-F1
#
_cell.length_a   1.000
_cell.length_b   1.000
_cell.length_c   1.000
_cell.angle_alpha   90.00
_cell.angle_beta   90.00
_cell.angle_gamma   90.00
#
_symmetry.space_group_name_H-M   'P 1'
#
loop_
_entity.id
_entity.type
_entity.pdbx_description
1 polymer ?
#
loop_
_entity_poly.entity_id
_entity_poly.type
_entity_poly.pdbx_seq_one_letter_code
_entity_poly.pdbx_strand_id
1 'polypeptide(L)'
;MRSLLWVAIIGLFPISLLAAPVQGFSFAYKDWEVACDNTGTCRAAGYGVNLGEVSVLLTRSAGPDQRVSGQVTFAQTDRDIPPDATVRLLIDDQDRGTLDAKDDSHFRLDSTQTAALVQALEHESRIAISLNGARKPLSSAGSSAIFLKIDEFQQRLGTADALLRKGDADDSNTLNALPAPEIIAAPTLHNAQPEPLTAKQRQRFLPELIPLLNSRCDDWQNKDIPAQERQITATAIDKSHWLIQALCWRAAYNDGYAMWVVDNAPLAKPQPVSTDASSYADGTIAFFNKGRGIADCVSGEERVWDGKAFVQSLKYTTGMCREITPGGTWMLPTFVSQVRPKQQKDADNSALKVLYSAVLKEQKANPELELNKIAEQFPLTGHVTNFTLTYADDTLVSTNKPSADISDDEWQAFLHSDISADSENGKVSFTLIDLDNDGRRDLIIDSYVGGTGLFSYTGVLKRGDDTFDSVNGSDSDDDDDFDAGVPGALFSLNGRGANQWSQWVRINGQVYALWYNGQFGEDNLYLLRPFSPTDRTPAVTIRYRYTLNTISSPEKDQPLTPALNAKDKADLLKSLEVMQGTLLKDKPQTDSDAPICPIPPGTSSDDADNYYSGIASNYIYETVAYIPVWLNDKCFIGTIFSHHGTYRHGVDAEITISSPREGEEVIGDYTLSGLRHVISAVSGWKSVRATTG
;
A
#
# COMPACT_ATOMS: atom_id res chain seq x y z
N MET A 1 -57.76 -2.99 -43.37
CA MET A 1 -56.51 -3.77 -43.20
C MET A 1 -55.33 -2.93 -43.68
N ARG A 2 -54.64 -2.24 -42.77
CA ARG A 2 -53.29 -1.69 -42.98
C ARG A 2 -52.62 -1.65 -41.60
N SER A 3 -51.74 -2.62 -41.34
CA SER A 3 -50.94 -2.71 -40.12
C SER A 3 -49.71 -1.82 -40.24
N LEU A 4 -49.49 -0.99 -39.23
CA LEU A 4 -48.26 -0.23 -38.99
C LEU A 4 -47.21 -1.16 -38.37
N LEU A 5 -46.03 -1.23 -38.98
CA LEU A 5 -44.83 -1.87 -38.42
C LEU A 5 -44.07 -0.82 -37.61
N TRP A 6 -43.97 -1.02 -36.30
CA TRP A 6 -43.01 -0.33 -35.43
C TRP A 6 -41.74 -1.17 -35.37
N VAL A 7 -40.62 -0.59 -35.80
CA VAL A 7 -39.28 -1.15 -35.59
C VAL A 7 -38.79 -0.66 -34.23
N ALA A 8 -38.66 -1.59 -33.28
CA ALA A 8 -38.01 -1.33 -32.00
C ALA A 8 -36.49 -1.46 -32.16
N ILE A 9 -35.77 -0.35 -32.00
CA ILE A 9 -34.31 -0.33 -31.89
C ILE A 9 -33.98 -0.75 -30.46
N ILE A 10 -33.48 -1.98 -30.29
CA ILE A 10 -32.92 -2.46 -29.02
C ILE A 10 -31.54 -1.82 -28.88
N GLY A 11 -31.41 -0.88 -27.94
CA GLY A 11 -30.13 -0.31 -27.54
C GLY A 11 -29.24 -1.38 -26.91
N LEU A 12 -28.09 -1.64 -27.54
CA LEU A 12 -26.97 -2.37 -26.94
C LEU A 12 -26.37 -1.50 -25.83
N PHE A 13 -26.71 -1.81 -24.57
CA PHE A 13 -25.94 -1.31 -23.44
C PHE A 13 -24.55 -1.98 -23.48
N PRO A 14 -23.45 -1.23 -23.39
CA PRO A 14 -22.13 -1.81 -23.22
C PRO A 14 -22.11 -2.48 -21.84
N ILE A 15 -22.05 -3.81 -21.84
CA ILE A 15 -21.73 -4.56 -20.62
C ILE A 15 -20.24 -4.32 -20.40
N SER A 16 -19.90 -3.46 -19.45
CA SER A 16 -18.53 -3.38 -18.95
C SER A 16 -18.17 -4.77 -18.40
N LEU A 17 -17.35 -5.51 -19.14
CA LEU A 17 -16.71 -6.73 -18.66
C LEU A 17 -15.79 -6.31 -17.52
N LEU A 18 -16.28 -6.42 -16.28
CA LEU A 18 -15.42 -6.41 -15.11
C LEU A 18 -14.47 -7.60 -15.25
N ALA A 19 -13.17 -7.33 -15.32
CA ALA A 19 -12.16 -8.38 -15.30
C ALA A 19 -12.39 -9.27 -14.07
N ALA A 20 -12.26 -10.59 -14.25
CA ALA A 20 -12.36 -11.53 -13.14
C ALA A 20 -11.26 -11.21 -12.10
N PRO A 21 -11.55 -11.33 -10.79
CA PRO A 21 -10.53 -11.11 -9.77
C PRO A 21 -9.36 -12.06 -9.98
N VAL A 22 -8.13 -11.58 -9.78
CA VAL A 22 -6.93 -12.41 -9.85
C VAL A 22 -7.03 -13.51 -8.81
N GLN A 23 -6.98 -14.75 -9.27
CA GLN A 23 -6.99 -15.91 -8.41
C GLN A 23 -5.56 -16.40 -8.24
N GLY A 24 -5.06 -16.36 -7.00
CA GLY A 24 -3.75 -16.92 -6.69
C GLY A 24 -3.66 -18.42 -6.93
N PHE A 25 -2.44 -18.92 -7.06
CA PHE A 25 -2.17 -20.33 -7.29
C PHE A 25 -0.85 -20.75 -6.62
N SER A 26 -0.66 -22.06 -6.49
CA SER A 26 0.64 -22.63 -6.16
C SER A 26 1.04 -23.71 -7.16
N PHE A 27 2.33 -23.86 -7.39
CA PHE A 27 2.89 -24.87 -8.29
C PHE A 27 4.27 -25.31 -7.79
N ALA A 28 4.52 -26.61 -7.80
CA ALA A 28 5.77 -27.22 -7.38
C ALA A 28 6.31 -28.11 -8.49
N TYR A 29 7.61 -28.01 -8.75
CA TYR A 29 8.29 -28.87 -9.71
C TYR A 29 9.74 -29.10 -9.31
N LYS A 30 10.08 -30.38 -9.05
CA LYS A 30 11.39 -30.82 -8.59
C LYS A 30 11.82 -30.11 -7.29
N ASP A 31 12.87 -29.29 -7.33
CA ASP A 31 13.47 -28.66 -6.16
C ASP A 31 13.03 -27.20 -5.96
N TRP A 32 11.98 -26.80 -6.67
CA TRP A 32 11.43 -25.45 -6.62
C TRP A 32 9.91 -25.46 -6.55
N GLU A 33 9.36 -24.41 -5.94
CA GLU A 33 7.94 -24.11 -5.95
C GLU A 33 7.67 -22.62 -6.03
N VAL A 34 6.43 -22.26 -6.34
CA VAL A 34 5.94 -20.89 -6.33
C VAL A 34 4.53 -20.83 -5.77
N ALA A 35 4.25 -19.77 -5.03
CA ALA A 35 2.89 -19.32 -4.75
C ALA A 35 2.75 -17.87 -5.21
N CYS A 36 1.69 -17.60 -5.96
CA CYS A 36 1.27 -16.23 -6.28
C CYS A 36 -0.07 -15.94 -5.62
N ASP A 37 -0.19 -14.78 -5.00
CA ASP A 37 -1.41 -14.36 -4.30
C ASP A 37 -2.34 -13.51 -5.17
N ASN A 38 -3.50 -13.16 -4.61
CA ASN A 38 -4.55 -12.38 -5.27
C ASN A 38 -4.21 -10.90 -5.49
N THR A 39 -3.04 -10.41 -5.05
CA THR A 39 -2.52 -9.08 -5.41
C THR A 39 -1.72 -9.11 -6.71
N GLY A 40 -1.33 -10.31 -7.17
CA GLY A 40 -0.44 -10.51 -8.31
C GLY A 40 1.02 -10.80 -7.91
N THR A 41 1.35 -10.71 -6.61
CA THR A 41 2.69 -10.96 -6.09
C THR A 41 3.03 -12.45 -6.11
N CYS A 42 4.20 -12.81 -6.62
CA CYS A 42 4.70 -14.18 -6.70
C CYS A 42 5.94 -14.38 -5.81
N ARG A 43 5.97 -15.51 -5.11
CA ARG A 43 7.07 -15.94 -4.22
C ARG A 43 7.51 -17.34 -4.61
N ALA A 44 8.75 -17.48 -5.05
CA ALA A 44 9.35 -18.74 -5.47
C ALA A 44 10.41 -19.21 -4.48
N ALA A 45 10.22 -20.39 -3.92
CA ALA A 45 11.16 -21.02 -3.01
C ALA A 45 11.99 -22.08 -3.76
N GLY A 46 13.31 -22.00 -3.63
CA GLY A 46 14.27 -22.97 -4.13
C GLY A 46 15.02 -23.65 -3.00
N TYR A 47 15.38 -24.92 -3.19
CA TYR A 47 16.02 -25.73 -2.16
C TYR A 47 17.39 -26.26 -2.58
N GLY A 48 18.24 -26.49 -1.58
CA GLY A 48 19.53 -27.15 -1.75
C GLY A 48 19.41 -28.53 -2.40
N VAL A 49 20.50 -28.94 -3.06
CA VAL A 49 20.60 -30.30 -3.63
C VAL A 49 20.45 -31.36 -2.52
N ASN A 50 21.02 -31.09 -1.34
CA ASN A 50 20.85 -31.93 -0.17
C ASN A 50 19.75 -31.37 0.75
N LEU A 51 19.05 -32.29 1.42
CA LEU A 51 18.04 -31.98 2.43
C LEU A 51 18.68 -31.27 3.62
N GLY A 52 17.98 -30.28 4.20
CA GLY A 52 18.45 -29.62 5.43
C GLY A 52 19.74 -28.81 5.25
N GLU A 53 19.92 -28.12 4.12
CA GLU A 53 21.10 -27.26 3.92
C GLU A 53 20.75 -25.79 3.73
N VAL A 54 20.13 -25.44 2.61
CA VAL A 54 19.92 -24.05 2.20
C VAL A 54 18.59 -23.91 1.46
N SER A 55 17.95 -22.76 1.59
CA SER A 55 16.82 -22.36 0.76
C SER A 55 16.93 -20.90 0.35
N VAL A 56 16.41 -20.60 -0.84
CA VAL A 56 16.31 -19.26 -1.39
C VAL A 56 14.85 -18.91 -1.60
N LEU A 57 14.47 -17.68 -1.30
CA LEU A 57 13.19 -17.09 -1.68
C LEU A 57 13.42 -15.98 -2.71
N LEU A 58 12.74 -16.07 -3.85
CA LEU A 58 12.67 -15.01 -4.85
C LEU A 58 11.25 -14.43 -4.86
N THR A 59 11.11 -13.11 -4.71
CA THR A 59 9.81 -12.43 -4.67
C THR A 59 9.71 -11.41 -5.79
N ARG A 60 8.56 -11.31 -6.46
CA ARG A 60 8.25 -10.25 -7.43
C ARG A 60 6.80 -9.81 -7.32
N SER A 61 6.59 -8.54 -7.04
CA SER A 61 5.27 -7.87 -7.06
C SER A 61 4.72 -7.79 -8.49
N ALA A 62 3.40 -7.62 -8.62
CA ALA A 62 2.77 -7.31 -9.92
C ALA A 62 2.82 -5.79 -10.21
N GLY A 63 2.59 -5.41 -11.46
CA GLY A 63 2.73 -4.02 -11.94
C GLY A 63 4.01 -3.78 -12.74
N PRO A 64 4.10 -2.63 -13.43
CA PRO A 64 5.28 -2.26 -14.23
C PRO A 64 6.51 -2.02 -13.34
N ASP A 65 7.70 -2.17 -13.93
CA ASP A 65 9.01 -1.88 -13.31
C ASP A 65 9.35 -2.63 -12.01
N GLN A 66 8.56 -3.63 -11.62
CA GLN A 66 8.80 -4.42 -10.41
C GLN A 66 9.97 -5.39 -10.58
N ARG A 67 10.93 -5.37 -9.65
CA ARG A 67 12.13 -6.21 -9.70
C ARG A 67 11.93 -7.49 -8.91
N VAL A 68 12.86 -8.43 -9.09
CA VAL A 68 12.95 -9.62 -8.24
C VAL A 68 13.85 -9.29 -7.06
N SER A 69 13.37 -9.52 -5.85
CA SER A 69 14.19 -9.54 -4.64
C SER A 69 14.54 -10.96 -4.23
N GLY A 70 15.66 -11.13 -3.52
CA GLY A 70 16.20 -12.42 -3.14
C GLY A 70 16.59 -12.50 -1.66
N GLN A 71 16.19 -13.57 -0.99
CA GLN A 71 16.57 -13.88 0.39
C GLN A 71 17.06 -15.33 0.51
N VAL A 72 17.94 -15.59 1.48
CA VAL A 72 18.52 -16.89 1.76
C VAL A 72 18.33 -17.23 3.22
N THR A 73 18.03 -18.50 3.50
CA THR A 73 18.14 -19.07 4.83
C THR A 73 18.80 -20.46 4.79
N PHE A 74 19.20 -20.95 5.96
CA PHE A 74 19.85 -22.24 6.14
C PHE A 74 19.09 -23.10 7.12
N ALA A 75 19.39 -24.40 7.15
CA ALA A 75 18.73 -25.30 8.08
C ALA A 75 19.09 -24.99 9.55
N GLN A 76 18.06 -24.90 10.38
CA GLN A 76 18.08 -24.62 11.82
C GLN A 76 17.53 -25.78 12.65
N THR A 77 17.22 -26.91 12.02
CA THR A 77 16.66 -28.10 12.68
C THR A 77 17.59 -28.68 13.76
N ASP A 78 18.90 -28.64 13.54
CA ASP A 78 19.90 -29.18 14.47
C ASP A 78 20.73 -28.12 15.21
N ARG A 79 20.93 -26.94 14.60
CA ARG A 79 21.76 -25.86 15.14
C ARG A 79 21.30 -24.51 14.62
N ASP A 80 21.31 -23.51 15.49
CA ASP A 80 21.06 -22.13 15.10
C ASP A 80 22.19 -21.58 14.21
N ILE A 81 21.84 -20.57 13.41
CA ILE A 81 22.81 -19.82 12.61
C ILE A 81 23.56 -18.87 13.56
N PRO A 82 24.91 -18.84 13.53
CA PRO A 82 25.67 -17.92 14.38
C PRO A 82 25.35 -16.45 14.05
N PRO A 83 25.23 -15.56 15.05
CA PRO A 83 24.98 -14.13 14.81
C PRO A 83 26.06 -13.42 13.98
N ASP A 84 27.30 -13.95 13.97
CA ASP A 84 28.43 -13.45 13.18
C ASP A 84 28.64 -14.21 11.86
N ALA A 85 27.60 -14.88 11.36
CA ALA A 85 27.66 -15.66 10.14
C ALA A 85 28.03 -14.82 8.92
N THR A 86 29.06 -15.26 8.19
CA THR A 86 29.40 -14.72 6.88
C THR A 86 28.77 -15.59 5.79
N VAL A 87 27.84 -15.00 5.03
CA VAL A 87 27.15 -15.66 3.92
C VAL A 87 27.62 -15.09 2.59
N ARG A 88 27.90 -15.96 1.60
CA ARG A 88 28.39 -15.55 0.26
C ARG A 88 27.72 -16.34 -0.85
N LEU A 89 27.43 -15.68 -1.96
CA LEU A 89 26.95 -16.31 -3.19
C LEU A 89 28.13 -16.73 -4.09
N LEU A 90 28.12 -17.98 -4.56
CA LEU A 90 29.07 -18.49 -5.53
C LEU A 90 28.34 -18.99 -6.78
N ILE A 91 28.74 -18.50 -7.95
CA ILE A 91 28.25 -18.94 -9.26
C ILE A 91 29.47 -19.39 -10.07
N ASP A 92 29.48 -20.66 -10.48
CA ASP A 92 30.60 -21.29 -11.20
C ASP A 92 31.96 -21.09 -10.50
N ASP A 93 31.97 -21.30 -9.17
CA ASP A 93 33.10 -21.04 -8.25
C ASP A 93 33.52 -19.57 -8.11
N GLN A 94 32.90 -18.63 -8.82
CA GLN A 94 33.18 -17.21 -8.66
C GLN A 94 32.36 -16.63 -7.51
N ASP A 95 33.07 -16.03 -6.54
CA ASP A 95 32.46 -15.30 -5.42
C ASP A 95 31.80 -14.01 -5.95
N ARG A 96 30.53 -13.81 -5.59
CA ARG A 96 29.70 -12.66 -5.97
C ARG A 96 29.56 -11.64 -4.84
N GLY A 97 30.21 -11.86 -3.70
CA GLY A 97 30.15 -10.97 -2.55
C GLY A 97 29.45 -11.59 -1.34
N THR A 98 29.48 -10.85 -0.24
CA THR A 98 28.75 -11.18 0.99
C THR A 98 27.29 -10.76 0.86
N LEU A 99 26.40 -11.52 1.47
CA LEU A 99 25.00 -11.15 1.64
C LEU A 99 24.84 -10.39 2.95
N ASP A 100 23.89 -9.46 2.99
CA ASP A 100 23.57 -8.68 4.18
C ASP A 100 22.64 -9.49 5.09
N ALA A 101 22.87 -9.46 6.40
CA ALA A 101 21.94 -10.07 7.35
C ALA A 101 20.67 -9.22 7.42
N LYS A 102 19.52 -9.84 7.22
CA LYS A 102 18.20 -9.23 7.41
C LYS A 102 17.70 -9.40 8.84
N ASP A 103 17.89 -10.60 9.38
CA ASP A 103 17.63 -10.95 10.77
C ASP A 103 18.59 -12.08 11.18
N ASP A 104 18.41 -12.64 12.38
CA ASP A 104 19.25 -13.73 12.91
C ASP A 104 19.31 -15.00 12.03
N SER A 105 18.41 -15.12 11.05
CA SER A 105 18.21 -16.33 10.25
C SER A 105 18.08 -16.13 8.74
N HIS A 106 17.93 -14.89 8.27
CA HIS A 106 17.75 -14.54 6.86
C HIS A 106 18.82 -13.58 6.35
N PHE A 107 19.25 -13.81 5.12
CA PHE A 107 20.28 -13.01 4.44
C PHE A 107 19.77 -12.50 3.10
N ARG A 108 19.89 -11.20 2.86
CA ARG A 108 19.41 -10.53 1.65
C ARG A 108 20.48 -10.57 0.55
N LEU A 109 20.04 -10.85 -0.67
CA LEU A 109 20.84 -10.63 -1.88
C LEU A 109 20.63 -9.19 -2.36
N ASP A 110 21.71 -8.48 -2.68
CA ASP A 110 21.60 -7.20 -3.37
C ASP A 110 21.02 -7.38 -4.80
N SER A 111 20.65 -6.28 -5.47
CA SER A 111 20.04 -6.32 -6.80
C SER A 111 20.96 -6.92 -7.89
N THR A 112 22.28 -6.75 -7.76
CA THR A 112 23.28 -7.35 -8.67
C THR A 112 23.40 -8.86 -8.44
N GLN A 113 23.47 -9.28 -7.18
CA GLN A 113 23.52 -10.68 -6.77
C GLN A 113 22.23 -11.42 -7.15
N THR A 114 21.07 -10.79 -6.96
CA THR A 114 19.76 -11.35 -7.33
C THR A 114 19.65 -11.56 -8.83
N ALA A 115 20.01 -10.56 -9.64
CA ALA A 115 20.03 -10.69 -11.10
C ALA A 115 20.99 -11.81 -11.57
N ALA A 116 22.18 -11.89 -10.96
CA ALA A 116 23.15 -12.94 -11.27
C ALA A 116 22.63 -14.34 -10.90
N LEU A 117 21.94 -14.47 -9.75
CA LEU A 117 21.33 -15.72 -9.31
C LEU A 117 20.21 -16.17 -10.26
N VAL A 118 19.31 -15.26 -10.65
CA VAL A 118 18.23 -15.56 -11.61
C VAL A 118 18.81 -16.05 -12.94
N GLN A 119 19.84 -15.38 -13.46
CA GLN A 119 20.53 -15.80 -14.68
C GLN A 119 21.21 -17.19 -14.53
N ALA A 120 21.86 -17.45 -13.39
CA ALA A 120 22.48 -18.74 -13.13
C ALA A 120 21.45 -19.88 -13.06
N LEU A 121 20.27 -19.60 -12.50
CA LEU A 121 19.15 -20.54 -12.42
C LEU A 121 18.51 -20.81 -13.78
N GLU A 122 18.48 -19.81 -14.67
CA GLU A 122 18.03 -19.95 -16.06
C GLU A 122 18.96 -20.87 -16.86
N HIS A 123 20.27 -20.71 -16.70
CA HIS A 123 21.29 -21.43 -17.47
C HIS A 123 21.76 -22.73 -16.82
N GLU A 124 21.11 -23.18 -15.75
CA GLU A 124 21.49 -24.38 -14.97
C GLU A 124 22.98 -24.35 -14.53
N SER A 125 23.50 -23.15 -14.21
CA SER A 125 24.88 -22.97 -13.75
C SER A 125 25.11 -23.61 -12.38
N ARG A 126 26.37 -23.81 -11.97
CA ARG A 126 26.65 -24.36 -10.64
C ARG A 126 26.55 -23.26 -9.59
N ILE A 127 25.54 -23.36 -8.74
CA ILE A 127 25.27 -22.38 -7.68
C ILE A 127 25.57 -23.00 -6.32
N ALA A 128 26.27 -22.27 -5.47
CA ALA A 128 26.43 -22.61 -4.06
C ALA A 128 26.31 -21.36 -3.20
N ILE A 129 25.73 -21.51 -2.02
CA ILE A 129 25.74 -20.47 -1.00
C ILE A 129 26.64 -20.93 0.13
N SER A 130 27.65 -20.13 0.45
CA SER A 130 28.62 -20.44 1.49
C SER A 130 28.16 -19.85 2.81
N LEU A 131 28.08 -20.68 3.87
CA LEU A 131 27.91 -20.26 5.25
C LEU A 131 29.22 -20.50 6.00
N ASN A 132 29.90 -19.45 6.45
CA ASN A 132 31.20 -19.53 7.15
C ASN A 132 32.25 -20.38 6.41
N GLY A 133 32.27 -20.27 5.08
CA GLY A 133 33.16 -21.01 4.17
C GLY A 133 32.66 -22.41 3.77
N ALA A 134 31.63 -22.95 4.43
CA ALA A 134 31.01 -24.21 4.06
C ALA A 134 30.03 -24.01 2.90
N ARG A 135 30.33 -24.58 1.74
CA ARG A 135 29.52 -24.43 0.52
C ARG A 135 28.29 -25.36 0.56
N LYS A 136 27.10 -24.77 0.43
CA LYS A 136 25.82 -25.47 0.31
C LYS A 136 25.32 -25.36 -1.13
N PRO A 137 25.31 -26.45 -1.93
CA PRO A 137 24.86 -26.40 -3.32
C PRO A 137 23.35 -26.11 -3.40
N LEU A 138 22.98 -25.09 -4.18
CA LEU A 138 21.58 -24.81 -4.52
C LEU A 138 21.20 -25.59 -5.78
N SER A 139 20.03 -26.23 -5.79
CA SER A 139 19.57 -26.94 -6.98
C SER A 139 19.00 -25.97 -8.00
N SER A 140 19.38 -26.09 -9.27
CA SER A 140 18.71 -25.42 -10.40
C SER A 140 17.56 -26.27 -10.97
N ALA A 141 17.32 -27.48 -10.44
CA ALA A 141 16.37 -28.41 -11.01
C ALA A 141 14.92 -27.93 -10.78
N GLY A 142 14.31 -27.38 -11.82
CA GLY A 142 12.92 -26.92 -11.83
C GLY A 142 12.73 -25.41 -11.85
N SER A 143 13.80 -24.63 -11.66
CA SER A 143 13.78 -23.16 -11.66
C SER A 143 13.10 -22.58 -12.92
N SER A 144 13.45 -23.05 -14.12
CA SER A 144 12.88 -22.54 -15.38
C SER A 144 11.37 -22.80 -15.47
N ALA A 145 10.87 -23.92 -14.93
CA ALA A 145 9.43 -24.19 -14.91
C ALA A 145 8.68 -23.23 -13.97
N ILE A 146 9.30 -22.89 -12.84
CA ILE A 146 8.78 -21.89 -11.92
C ILE A 146 8.80 -20.49 -12.53
N PHE A 147 9.91 -20.07 -13.12
CA PHE A 147 10.04 -18.77 -13.79
C PHE A 147 9.02 -18.60 -14.91
N LEU A 148 8.79 -19.65 -15.71
CA LEU A 148 7.74 -19.65 -16.72
C LEU A 148 6.35 -19.43 -16.11
N LYS A 149 6.05 -20.04 -14.95
CA LYS A 149 4.75 -19.89 -14.28
C LYS A 149 4.54 -18.50 -13.71
N ILE A 150 5.59 -17.88 -13.19
CA ILE A 150 5.56 -16.48 -12.73
C ILE A 150 5.29 -15.55 -13.90
N ASP A 151 6.05 -15.67 -14.99
CA ASP A 151 5.87 -14.82 -16.17
C ASP A 151 4.50 -15.04 -16.84
N GLU A 152 3.98 -16.27 -16.88
CA GLU A 152 2.62 -16.56 -17.35
C GLU A 152 1.55 -15.85 -16.52
N PHE A 153 1.65 -15.93 -15.19
CA PHE A 153 0.67 -15.36 -14.27
C PHE A 153 0.69 -13.82 -14.29
N GLN A 154 1.88 -13.23 -14.30
CA GLN A 154 2.06 -11.78 -14.33
C GLN A 154 1.99 -11.19 -15.75
N GLN A 155 1.71 -12.01 -16.76
CA GLN A 155 1.56 -11.60 -18.16
C GLN A 155 2.83 -10.93 -18.74
N ARG A 156 4.00 -11.49 -18.39
CA ARG A 156 5.34 -10.99 -18.74
C ARG A 156 6.06 -11.84 -19.79
N LEU A 157 5.38 -12.79 -20.43
CA LEU A 157 6.03 -13.61 -21.45
C LEU A 157 6.46 -12.75 -22.65
N GLY A 158 7.75 -12.76 -22.95
CA GLY A 158 8.31 -12.04 -24.10
C GLY A 158 8.62 -10.57 -23.83
N THR A 159 8.44 -10.06 -22.61
CA THR A 159 8.91 -8.72 -22.21
C THR A 159 10.42 -8.72 -21.98
N ALA A 160 11.03 -7.54 -21.91
CA ALA A 160 12.47 -7.42 -21.68
C ALA A 160 12.88 -7.93 -20.28
N ASP A 161 11.97 -7.83 -19.31
CA ASP A 161 12.18 -8.17 -17.90
C ASP A 161 11.60 -9.55 -17.49
N ALA A 162 11.17 -10.36 -18.46
CA ALA A 162 10.76 -11.74 -18.22
C ALA A 162 11.89 -12.54 -17.53
N LEU A 163 11.55 -13.46 -16.63
CA LEU A 163 12.55 -14.28 -15.92
C LEU A 163 13.17 -15.37 -16.79
N LEU A 164 12.43 -15.86 -17.79
CA LEU A 164 12.91 -16.94 -18.67
C LEU A 164 12.88 -16.57 -20.16
N ARG A 165 11.71 -16.18 -20.69
CA ARG A 165 11.53 -15.95 -22.13
C ARG A 165 11.53 -14.46 -22.42
N LYS A 166 12.70 -13.83 -22.29
CA LYS A 166 12.90 -12.41 -22.59
C LYS A 166 12.66 -12.11 -24.07
N GLY A 167 12.13 -10.93 -24.36
CA GLY A 167 11.89 -10.44 -25.72
C GLY A 167 11.65 -8.93 -25.74
N ASP A 168 11.13 -8.45 -26.87
CA ASP A 168 10.92 -7.01 -27.12
C ASP A 168 9.42 -6.61 -27.03
N ALA A 169 8.59 -7.43 -26.38
CA ALA A 169 7.18 -7.07 -26.15
C ALA A 169 7.08 -5.89 -25.19
N ASP A 170 6.03 -5.08 -25.36
CA ASP A 170 5.78 -3.94 -24.49
C ASP A 170 5.24 -4.37 -23.12
N ASP A 171 5.55 -3.57 -22.09
CA ASP A 171 5.09 -3.86 -20.73
C ASP A 171 3.64 -3.40 -20.48
N SER A 172 2.97 -2.87 -21.52
CA SER A 172 1.60 -2.32 -21.44
C SER A 172 0.54 -3.37 -21.10
N ASN A 173 0.84 -4.65 -21.36
CA ASN A 173 -0.05 -5.78 -21.12
C ASN A 173 0.31 -6.60 -19.87
N THR A 174 1.22 -6.09 -19.03
CA THR A 174 1.58 -6.75 -17.77
C THR A 174 0.44 -6.67 -16.75
N LEU A 175 0.37 -7.68 -15.88
CA LEU A 175 -0.65 -7.71 -14.83
C LEU A 175 -0.41 -6.56 -13.86
N ASN A 176 -1.38 -5.64 -13.77
CA ASN A 176 -1.38 -4.59 -12.75
C ASN A 176 -1.55 -5.18 -11.36
N ALA A 177 -0.82 -4.65 -10.37
CA ALA A 177 -1.06 -4.96 -8.97
C ALA A 177 -2.51 -4.67 -8.58
N LEU A 178 -3.14 -5.63 -7.91
CA LEU A 178 -4.47 -5.46 -7.34
C LEU A 178 -4.38 -5.26 -5.83
N PRO A 179 -5.19 -4.34 -5.25
CA PRO A 179 -5.24 -4.18 -3.80
C PRO A 179 -5.82 -5.45 -3.16
N ALA A 180 -5.24 -5.87 -2.04
CA ALA A 180 -5.81 -6.94 -1.23
C ALA A 180 -7.23 -6.54 -0.75
N PRO A 181 -8.21 -7.46 -0.78
CA PRO A 181 -9.57 -7.16 -0.34
C PRO A 181 -9.58 -6.78 1.14
N GLU A 182 -10.41 -5.79 1.49
CA GLU A 182 -10.58 -5.36 2.87
C GLU A 182 -11.68 -6.19 3.56
N ILE A 183 -11.37 -6.74 4.74
CA ILE A 183 -12.32 -7.43 5.62
C ILE A 183 -12.53 -6.57 6.87
N ILE A 184 -13.79 -6.24 7.16
CA ILE A 184 -14.15 -5.51 8.38
C ILE A 184 -14.47 -6.52 9.49
N ALA A 185 -13.50 -6.75 10.37
CA ALA A 185 -13.66 -7.66 11.50
C ALA A 185 -14.67 -7.10 12.49
N ALA A 186 -15.72 -7.87 12.80
CA ALA A 186 -16.72 -7.46 13.77
C ALA A 186 -16.23 -7.68 15.21
N PRO A 187 -16.74 -6.91 16.18
CA PRO A 187 -16.39 -7.09 17.58
C PRO A 187 -16.77 -8.49 18.08
N THR A 188 -15.87 -9.13 18.81
CA THR A 188 -16.06 -10.45 19.43
C THR A 188 -15.86 -10.39 20.95
N LEU A 189 -16.27 -11.46 21.64
CA LEU A 189 -15.99 -11.63 23.07
C LEU A 189 -14.59 -12.23 23.23
N HIS A 190 -13.67 -11.41 23.75
CA HIS A 190 -12.30 -11.83 24.02
C HIS A 190 -12.23 -12.97 25.05
N ASN A 191 -11.42 -13.99 24.76
CA ASN A 191 -11.19 -15.16 25.62
C ASN A 191 -12.46 -15.92 26.02
N ALA A 192 -13.49 -15.91 25.17
CA ALA A 192 -14.72 -16.67 25.40
C ALA A 192 -14.42 -18.18 25.48
N GLN A 193 -14.82 -18.82 26.58
CA GLN A 193 -14.55 -20.23 26.81
C GLN A 193 -15.59 -21.15 26.14
N PRO A 194 -15.18 -22.31 25.61
CA PRO A 194 -16.11 -23.30 25.09
C PRO A 194 -16.82 -24.05 26.22
N GLU A 195 -18.15 -24.09 26.17
CA GLU A 195 -18.98 -24.76 27.17
C GLU A 195 -19.79 -25.90 26.55
N PRO A 196 -19.96 -27.05 27.23
CA PRO A 196 -20.82 -28.12 26.75
C PRO A 196 -22.26 -27.65 26.51
N LEU A 197 -22.90 -28.12 25.43
CA LEU A 197 -24.28 -27.74 25.14
C LEU A 197 -25.24 -28.10 26.31
N THR A 198 -26.04 -27.12 26.73
CA THR A 198 -27.12 -27.33 27.71
C THR A 198 -28.19 -28.29 27.17
N ALA A 199 -29.03 -28.85 28.04
CA ALA A 199 -30.12 -29.74 27.62
C ALA A 199 -31.06 -29.11 26.56
N LYS A 200 -31.37 -27.82 26.71
CA LYS A 200 -32.21 -27.07 25.77
C LYS A 200 -31.51 -26.87 24.42
N GLN A 201 -30.22 -26.52 24.43
CA GLN A 201 -29.43 -26.40 23.20
C GLN A 201 -29.28 -27.74 22.49
N ARG A 202 -29.07 -28.84 23.22
CA ARG A 202 -29.01 -30.19 22.63
C ARG A 202 -30.31 -30.56 21.93
N GLN A 203 -31.45 -30.35 22.58
CA GLN A 203 -32.76 -30.61 21.96
C GLN A 203 -32.97 -29.80 20.67
N ARG A 204 -32.44 -28.58 20.64
CA ARG A 204 -32.59 -27.67 19.50
C ARG A 204 -31.60 -27.98 18.35
N PHE A 205 -30.33 -28.23 18.66
CA PHE A 205 -29.26 -28.24 17.64
C PHE A 205 -28.88 -29.63 17.16
N LEU A 206 -28.94 -30.67 18.01
CA LEU A 206 -28.51 -32.02 17.60
C LEU A 206 -29.20 -32.55 16.33
N PRO A 207 -30.50 -32.31 16.08
CA PRO A 207 -31.13 -32.77 14.84
C PRO A 207 -30.47 -32.23 13.56
N GLU A 208 -29.87 -31.04 13.62
CA GLU A 208 -29.18 -30.40 12.49
C GLU A 208 -27.67 -30.75 12.46
N LEU A 209 -27.03 -30.92 13.63
CA LEU A 209 -25.58 -31.19 13.72
C LEU A 209 -25.23 -32.66 13.40
N ILE A 210 -26.00 -33.61 13.93
CA ILE A 210 -25.70 -35.04 13.87
C ILE A 210 -25.63 -35.61 12.45
N PRO A 211 -26.49 -35.22 11.49
CA PRO A 211 -26.39 -35.72 10.11
C PRO A 211 -25.04 -35.39 9.47
N LEU A 212 -24.51 -34.17 9.66
CA LEU A 212 -23.20 -33.78 9.13
C LEU A 212 -22.08 -34.53 9.84
N LEU A 213 -22.11 -34.59 11.18
CA LEU A 213 -21.12 -35.34 11.96
C LEU A 213 -21.06 -36.81 11.54
N ASN A 214 -22.20 -37.49 11.40
CA ASN A 214 -22.23 -38.89 10.98
C ASN A 214 -21.77 -39.13 9.54
N SER A 215 -21.84 -38.12 8.66
CA SER A 215 -21.52 -38.28 7.24
C SER A 215 -20.15 -37.77 6.84
N ARG A 216 -19.52 -36.92 7.66
CA ARG A 216 -18.28 -36.21 7.32
C ARG A 216 -17.21 -36.24 8.41
N CYS A 217 -17.50 -36.77 9.58
CA CYS A 217 -16.56 -36.80 10.72
C CYS A 217 -16.30 -38.23 11.18
N ASP A 218 -15.13 -38.75 10.81
CA ASP A 218 -14.72 -40.12 11.08
C ASP A 218 -14.64 -40.42 12.57
N ASP A 219 -14.22 -39.44 13.39
CA ASP A 219 -14.01 -39.64 14.82
C ASP A 219 -15.23 -39.36 15.70
N TRP A 220 -16.33 -38.87 15.14
CA TRP A 220 -17.53 -38.55 15.93
C TRP A 220 -18.08 -39.78 16.69
N GLN A 221 -18.10 -40.95 16.05
CA GLN A 221 -18.57 -42.20 16.64
C GLN A 221 -17.43 -43.14 17.08
N ASN A 222 -16.17 -42.69 17.04
CA ASN A 222 -15.04 -43.50 17.41
C ASN A 222 -15.04 -43.79 18.93
N LYS A 223 -15.17 -45.07 19.29
CA LYS A 223 -15.26 -45.50 20.70
C LYS A 223 -13.92 -45.49 21.42
N ASP A 224 -12.81 -45.47 20.67
CA ASP A 224 -11.47 -45.45 21.23
C ASP A 224 -11.11 -44.03 21.74
N ILE A 225 -11.86 -43.01 21.30
CA ILE A 225 -11.72 -41.64 21.81
C ILE A 225 -12.68 -41.43 22.99
N PRO A 226 -12.17 -40.94 24.15
CA PRO A 226 -12.98 -40.64 25.31
C PRO A 226 -14.17 -39.74 24.99
N ALA A 227 -15.34 -40.04 25.57
CA ALA A 227 -16.57 -39.28 25.31
C ALA A 227 -16.44 -37.79 25.72
N GLN A 228 -15.54 -37.46 26.65
CA GLN A 228 -15.23 -36.08 27.03
C GLN A 228 -14.54 -35.30 25.92
N GLU A 229 -13.73 -35.96 25.10
CA GLU A 229 -13.03 -35.34 23.96
C GLU A 229 -13.94 -35.24 22.72
N ARG A 230 -15.00 -36.05 22.65
CA ARG A 230 -16.04 -35.98 21.61
C ARG A 230 -17.27 -35.16 22.04
N GLN A 231 -17.09 -34.19 22.93
CA GLN A 231 -18.17 -33.30 23.33
C GLN A 231 -18.44 -32.24 22.25
N ILE A 232 -19.72 -31.88 22.11
CA ILE A 232 -20.13 -30.70 21.35
C ILE A 232 -20.18 -29.52 22.31
N THR A 233 -19.40 -28.48 22.01
CA THR A 233 -19.35 -27.25 22.82
C THR A 233 -19.89 -26.06 22.03
N ALA A 234 -20.29 -25.02 22.75
CA ALA A 234 -20.64 -23.72 22.21
C ALA A 234 -19.76 -22.64 22.84
N THR A 235 -19.22 -21.77 22.01
CA THR A 235 -18.47 -20.58 22.40
C THR A 235 -19.24 -19.36 21.90
N ALA A 236 -19.41 -18.34 22.73
CA ALA A 236 -20.02 -17.10 22.26
C ALA A 236 -19.04 -16.30 21.39
N ILE A 237 -19.44 -15.99 20.16
CA ILE A 237 -18.67 -15.14 19.26
C ILE A 237 -18.91 -13.68 19.65
N ASP A 238 -20.19 -13.32 19.77
CA ASP A 238 -20.66 -12.00 20.19
C ASP A 238 -21.97 -12.14 21.01
N LYS A 239 -22.69 -11.04 21.25
CA LYS A 239 -23.94 -11.03 22.03
C LYS A 239 -25.09 -11.80 21.35
N SER A 240 -25.01 -12.00 20.05
CA SER A 240 -26.05 -12.55 19.17
C SER A 240 -25.67 -13.86 18.50
N HIS A 241 -24.41 -14.30 18.55
CA HIS A 241 -23.95 -15.49 17.84
C HIS A 241 -23.14 -16.45 18.71
N TRP A 242 -23.33 -17.75 18.46
CA TRP A 242 -22.53 -18.83 19.01
C TRP A 242 -21.79 -19.59 17.91
N LEU A 243 -20.55 -19.97 18.19
CA LEU A 243 -19.81 -20.98 17.46
C LEU A 243 -20.03 -22.32 18.15
N ILE A 244 -20.63 -23.27 17.45
CA ILE A 244 -20.70 -24.67 17.90
C ILE A 244 -19.53 -25.42 17.30
N GLN A 245 -18.85 -26.25 18.09
CA GLN A 245 -17.73 -27.08 17.63
C GLN A 245 -17.82 -28.53 18.14
N ALA A 246 -17.25 -29.46 17.38
CA ALA A 246 -17.07 -30.85 17.76
C ALA A 246 -15.85 -31.46 17.05
N LEU A 247 -15.12 -32.36 17.72
CA LEU A 247 -14.02 -33.10 17.09
C LEU A 247 -14.56 -33.89 15.89
N CYS A 248 -13.92 -33.72 14.73
CA CYS A 248 -14.34 -34.32 13.47
C CYS A 248 -13.42 -35.47 13.05
N TRP A 249 -12.11 -35.27 13.12
CA TRP A 249 -11.09 -36.27 12.81
C TRP A 249 -9.77 -35.98 13.52
N ARG A 250 -8.94 -37.01 13.68
CA ARG A 250 -7.56 -36.96 14.14
C ARG A 250 -6.65 -37.72 13.20
N ALA A 251 -5.46 -37.19 13.02
CA ALA A 251 -4.35 -37.80 12.30
C ALA A 251 -3.11 -37.82 13.19
N ALA A 252 -1.98 -38.31 12.69
CA ALA A 252 -0.76 -38.51 13.49
C ALA A 252 -0.25 -37.24 14.22
N TYR A 253 -0.54 -36.05 13.69
CA TYR A 253 -0.07 -34.77 14.22
C TYR A 253 -1.03 -33.59 13.98
N ASN A 254 -2.24 -33.86 13.48
CA ASN A 254 -3.27 -32.86 13.19
C ASN A 254 -4.62 -33.34 13.72
N ASP A 255 -5.45 -32.42 14.19
CA ASP A 255 -6.86 -32.64 14.53
C ASP A 255 -7.71 -31.65 13.73
N GLY A 256 -8.90 -32.09 13.32
CA GLY A 256 -9.89 -31.27 12.64
C GLY A 256 -11.22 -31.26 13.37
N TYR A 257 -11.85 -30.09 13.38
CA TYR A 257 -13.10 -29.81 14.07
C TYR A 257 -14.18 -29.40 13.08
N ALA A 258 -15.38 -29.93 13.30
CA ALA A 258 -16.58 -29.45 12.65
C ALA A 258 -17.12 -28.24 13.41
N MET A 259 -17.39 -27.16 12.68
CA MET A 259 -17.81 -25.88 13.25
C MET A 259 -19.07 -25.34 12.57
N TRP A 260 -19.94 -24.71 13.36
CA TRP A 260 -21.15 -24.04 12.89
C TRP A 260 -21.32 -22.68 13.55
N VAL A 261 -21.87 -21.72 12.82
CA VAL A 261 -22.37 -20.46 13.38
C VAL A 261 -23.87 -20.57 13.62
N VAL A 262 -24.32 -20.07 14.77
CA VAL A 262 -25.73 -20.04 15.16
C VAL A 262 -26.09 -18.65 15.66
N ASP A 263 -27.17 -18.07 15.14
CA ASP A 263 -27.82 -16.91 15.75
C ASP A 263 -28.61 -17.32 17.01
N ASN A 264 -28.50 -16.53 18.08
CA ASN A 264 -29.14 -16.76 19.37
C ASN A 264 -30.68 -16.66 19.30
N ALA A 265 -31.25 -16.14 18.21
CA ALA A 265 -32.69 -16.06 17.95
C ALA A 265 -33.35 -17.45 18.05
N PRO A 266 -34.58 -17.58 18.59
CA PRO A 266 -35.17 -18.88 18.96
C PRO A 266 -35.31 -19.93 17.84
N LEU A 267 -35.41 -19.51 16.58
CA LEU A 267 -35.66 -20.38 15.42
C LEU A 267 -34.47 -20.49 14.46
N ALA A 268 -33.34 -19.85 14.76
CA ALA A 268 -32.17 -19.92 13.91
C ALA A 268 -31.60 -21.35 13.87
N LYS A 269 -31.13 -21.76 12.70
CA LYS A 269 -30.51 -23.07 12.49
C LYS A 269 -28.98 -22.92 12.41
N PRO A 270 -28.21 -23.88 12.95
CA PRO A 270 -26.76 -23.91 12.74
C PRO A 270 -26.39 -23.91 11.26
N GLN A 271 -25.50 -22.98 10.88
CA GLN A 271 -24.93 -22.89 9.55
C GLN A 271 -23.52 -23.49 9.56
N PRO A 272 -23.24 -24.55 8.78
CA PRO A 272 -21.92 -25.17 8.77
C PRO A 272 -20.86 -24.20 8.22
N VAL A 273 -19.71 -24.17 8.88
CA VAL A 273 -18.54 -23.36 8.47
C VAL A 273 -17.46 -24.25 7.87
N SER A 274 -17.08 -25.32 8.57
CA SER A 274 -16.09 -26.29 8.09
C SER A 274 -16.18 -27.60 8.86
N THR A 275 -15.53 -28.64 8.33
CA THR A 275 -15.24 -29.92 9.00
C THR A 275 -13.76 -30.10 9.34
N ASP A 276 -12.91 -29.16 8.93
CA ASP A 276 -11.44 -29.28 8.97
C ASP A 276 -10.77 -28.13 9.73
N ALA A 277 -11.52 -27.38 10.55
CA ALA A 277 -10.94 -26.28 11.33
C ALA A 277 -10.01 -26.82 12.42
N SER A 278 -8.91 -26.15 12.71
CA SER A 278 -7.99 -26.55 13.77
C SER A 278 -8.33 -25.89 15.11
N SER A 279 -8.71 -24.63 15.08
CA SER A 279 -9.08 -23.89 16.28
C SER A 279 -9.93 -22.65 15.98
N TYR A 280 -10.49 -22.08 17.03
CA TYR A 280 -11.14 -20.77 17.02
C TYR A 280 -10.64 -19.95 18.21
N ALA A 281 -10.33 -18.68 17.97
CA ALA A 281 -10.03 -17.69 19.00
C ALA A 281 -10.48 -16.30 18.53
N ASP A 282 -11.24 -15.59 19.38
CA ASP A 282 -11.54 -14.16 19.26
C ASP A 282 -12.03 -13.66 17.89
N GLY A 283 -12.81 -14.49 17.17
CA GLY A 283 -13.33 -14.13 15.85
C GLY A 283 -12.49 -14.62 14.69
N THR A 284 -11.44 -15.39 14.94
CA THR A 284 -10.62 -16.05 13.92
C THR A 284 -10.75 -17.56 14.03
N ILE A 285 -11.03 -18.22 12.91
CA ILE A 285 -10.89 -19.67 12.76
C ILE A 285 -9.57 -19.93 12.04
N ALA A 286 -8.71 -20.74 12.66
CA ALA A 286 -7.47 -21.19 12.06
C ALA A 286 -7.63 -22.59 11.49
N PHE A 287 -7.06 -22.81 10.32
CA PHE A 287 -6.85 -24.09 9.68
C PHE A 287 -5.34 -24.27 9.59
N PHE A 288 -4.80 -25.23 10.32
CA PHE A 288 -3.37 -25.46 10.39
C PHE A 288 -3.11 -26.95 10.26
N ASN A 289 -2.38 -27.34 9.22
CA ASN A 289 -2.05 -28.72 8.95
C ASN A 289 -0.55 -28.86 8.76
N LYS A 290 0.08 -29.65 9.63
CA LYS A 290 1.46 -30.06 9.43
C LYS A 290 1.52 -31.03 8.26
N GLY A 291 2.55 -30.91 7.42
CA GLY A 291 2.84 -31.90 6.38
C GLY A 291 3.43 -33.19 6.95
N ARG A 292 4.20 -33.07 8.03
CA ARG A 292 4.76 -34.19 8.82
C ARG A 292 5.08 -33.79 10.26
N GLY A 293 5.44 -34.76 11.11
CA GLY A 293 5.58 -34.57 12.56
C GLY A 293 6.54 -33.46 13.01
N ILE A 294 7.62 -33.19 12.27
CA ILE A 294 8.58 -32.13 12.59
C ILE A 294 8.08 -30.72 12.24
N ALA A 295 6.97 -30.61 11.50
CA ALA A 295 6.35 -29.36 11.08
C ALA A 295 7.28 -28.42 10.27
N ASP A 296 8.24 -28.96 9.52
CA ASP A 296 9.12 -28.19 8.63
C ASP A 296 8.44 -27.75 7.32
N CYS A 297 7.18 -28.15 7.16
CA CYS A 297 6.25 -27.76 6.11
C CYS A 297 4.84 -27.81 6.71
N VAL A 298 4.07 -26.76 6.49
CA VAL A 298 2.68 -26.65 6.96
C VAL A 298 1.82 -25.99 5.90
N SER A 299 0.52 -26.22 5.95
CA SER A 299 -0.47 -25.41 5.24
C SER A 299 -1.38 -24.71 6.23
N GLY A 300 -1.74 -23.49 5.88
CA GLY A 300 -2.48 -22.57 6.73
C GLY A 300 -3.61 -21.87 5.99
N GLU A 301 -4.72 -21.65 6.68
CA GLU A 301 -5.78 -20.74 6.27
C GLU A 301 -6.36 -20.06 7.50
N GLU A 302 -6.72 -18.79 7.38
CA GLU A 302 -7.44 -18.06 8.42
C GLU A 302 -8.77 -17.54 7.87
N ARG A 303 -9.79 -17.57 8.72
CA ARG A 303 -11.08 -16.93 8.44
C ARG A 303 -11.48 -16.03 9.59
N VAL A 304 -11.84 -14.80 9.27
CA VAL A 304 -12.21 -13.76 10.24
C VAL A 304 -13.72 -13.52 10.23
N TRP A 305 -14.29 -13.34 11.42
CA TRP A 305 -15.69 -12.99 11.64
C TRP A 305 -16.00 -11.56 11.20
N ASP A 306 -16.85 -11.41 10.19
CA ASP A 306 -17.29 -10.10 9.66
C ASP A 306 -18.58 -9.57 10.31
N GLY A 307 -19.12 -10.29 11.30
CA GLY A 307 -20.41 -10.01 11.95
C GLY A 307 -21.58 -10.82 11.40
N LYS A 308 -21.35 -11.58 10.32
CA LYS A 308 -22.34 -12.44 9.67
C LYS A 308 -21.78 -13.83 9.35
N ALA A 309 -20.55 -13.92 8.88
CA ALA A 309 -19.87 -15.14 8.50
C ALA A 309 -18.36 -15.06 8.81
N PHE A 310 -17.71 -16.23 8.81
CA PHE A 310 -16.25 -16.30 8.79
C PHE A 310 -15.77 -16.26 7.33
N VAL A 311 -15.02 -15.22 6.98
CA VAL A 311 -14.53 -14.95 5.61
C VAL A 311 -13.03 -15.20 5.57
N GLN A 312 -12.56 -15.90 4.53
CA GLN A 312 -11.13 -16.20 4.35
C GLN A 312 -10.32 -14.91 4.30
N SER A 313 -9.37 -14.76 5.23
CA SER A 313 -8.47 -13.61 5.33
C SER A 313 -7.06 -13.93 4.81
N LEU A 314 -6.65 -15.19 4.90
CA LEU A 314 -5.31 -15.64 4.54
C LEU A 314 -5.37 -17.10 4.10
N LYS A 315 -4.56 -17.48 3.11
CA LYS A 315 -4.31 -18.89 2.76
C LYS A 315 -2.90 -19.07 2.22
N TYR A 316 -2.16 -19.99 2.81
CA TYR A 316 -0.74 -20.17 2.54
C TYR A 316 -0.26 -21.61 2.74
N THR A 317 0.96 -21.85 2.26
CA THR A 317 1.81 -22.96 2.70
C THR A 317 3.14 -22.41 3.17
N THR A 318 3.96 -23.24 3.82
CA THR A 318 5.33 -22.85 4.19
C THR A 318 6.43 -23.49 3.34
N GLY A 319 6.02 -24.00 2.17
CA GLY A 319 6.87 -24.69 1.22
C GLY A 319 7.01 -26.20 1.44
N MET A 320 7.92 -26.81 0.69
CA MET A 320 8.24 -28.22 0.74
C MET A 320 8.91 -28.61 2.06
N CYS A 321 8.67 -29.85 2.48
CA CYS A 321 9.26 -30.47 3.67
C CYS A 321 10.76 -30.75 3.46
N ARG A 322 11.59 -29.72 3.59
CA ARG A 322 13.01 -29.72 3.23
C ARG A 322 13.98 -29.64 4.42
N GLU A 323 13.48 -29.78 5.65
CA GLU A 323 14.24 -29.80 6.91
C GLU A 323 15.01 -28.51 7.18
N ILE A 324 14.52 -27.39 6.64
CA ILE A 324 15.16 -26.08 6.85
C ILE A 324 14.82 -25.57 8.25
N THR A 325 13.57 -25.24 8.54
CA THR A 325 13.20 -24.72 9.87
C THR A 325 11.86 -25.28 10.37
N PRO A 326 11.72 -25.62 11.67
CA PRO A 326 10.43 -25.97 12.26
C PRO A 326 9.40 -24.83 12.11
N GLY A 327 8.14 -25.17 11.86
CA GLY A 327 7.09 -24.19 11.50
C GLY A 327 7.05 -23.89 10.00
N GLY A 328 8.13 -24.17 9.29
CA GLY A 328 8.24 -24.06 7.84
C GLY A 328 9.06 -22.88 7.36
N THR A 329 9.58 -22.99 6.13
CA THR A 329 10.71 -22.16 5.68
C THR A 329 10.30 -20.75 5.28
N TRP A 330 9.27 -20.62 4.46
CA TRP A 330 8.87 -19.35 3.86
C TRP A 330 7.37 -19.21 3.88
N MET A 331 6.81 -18.02 4.16
CA MET A 331 5.38 -17.79 3.97
C MET A 331 5.04 -17.67 2.48
N LEU A 332 4.35 -18.67 1.94
CA LEU A 332 3.95 -18.73 0.52
C LEU A 332 2.42 -18.60 0.37
N PRO A 333 1.85 -17.39 0.49
CA PRO A 333 0.42 -17.16 0.36
C PRO A 333 -0.07 -17.29 -1.08
N THR A 334 -1.30 -17.78 -1.20
CA THR A 334 -2.11 -17.77 -2.44
C THR A 334 -3.32 -16.85 -2.32
N PHE A 335 -3.60 -16.37 -1.10
CA PHE A 335 -4.63 -15.39 -0.82
C PHE A 335 -4.23 -14.57 0.41
N VAL A 336 -4.32 -13.26 0.29
CA VAL A 336 -4.12 -12.27 1.34
C VAL A 336 -5.29 -11.28 1.34
N SER A 337 -5.55 -10.68 2.50
CA SER A 337 -6.55 -9.63 2.70
C SER A 337 -6.03 -8.62 3.71
N GLN A 338 -6.64 -7.43 3.72
CA GLN A 338 -6.43 -6.44 4.76
C GLN A 338 -7.56 -6.55 5.78
N VAL A 339 -7.25 -7.06 6.98
CA VAL A 339 -8.24 -7.15 8.06
C VAL A 339 -8.22 -5.86 8.88
N ARG A 340 -9.35 -5.16 8.93
CA ARG A 340 -9.51 -3.95 9.75
C ARG A 340 -10.60 -4.16 10.81
N PRO A 341 -10.31 -3.92 12.10
CA PRO A 341 -11.34 -3.90 13.13
C PRO A 341 -12.44 -2.87 12.82
N LYS A 342 -13.71 -3.29 12.97
CA LYS A 342 -14.87 -2.41 12.79
C LYS A 342 -14.79 -1.13 13.62
N GLN A 343 -14.29 -1.24 14.85
CA GLN A 343 -14.11 -0.11 15.76
C GLN A 343 -13.17 0.96 15.17
N GLN A 344 -12.07 0.55 14.54
CA GLN A 344 -11.13 1.49 13.90
C GLN A 344 -11.79 2.20 12.72
N LYS A 345 -12.48 1.46 11.84
CA LYS A 345 -13.20 2.05 10.70
C LYS A 345 -14.30 3.02 11.13
N ASP A 346 -15.04 2.68 12.19
CA ASP A 346 -16.08 3.54 12.74
C ASP A 346 -15.48 4.81 13.38
N ALA A 347 -14.33 4.70 14.05
CA ALA A 347 -13.57 5.85 14.57
C ALA A 347 -13.06 6.77 13.45
N ASP A 348 -12.52 6.20 12.36
CA ASP A 348 -12.06 6.92 11.17
C ASP A 348 -13.20 7.69 10.50
N ASN A 349 -14.35 7.02 10.30
CA ASN A 349 -15.55 7.65 9.75
C ASN A 349 -16.10 8.76 10.66
N SER A 350 -15.98 8.59 11.98
CA SER A 350 -16.37 9.63 12.94
C SER A 350 -15.42 10.83 12.87
N ALA A 351 -14.10 10.60 12.83
CA ALA A 351 -13.11 11.65 12.69
C ALA A 351 -13.27 12.42 11.37
N LEU A 352 -13.54 11.73 10.27
CA LEU A 352 -13.83 12.33 8.97
C LEU A 352 -15.03 13.29 9.02
N LYS A 353 -16.12 12.90 9.69
CA LYS A 353 -17.29 13.78 9.87
C LYS A 353 -16.94 15.05 10.65
N VAL A 354 -16.09 14.92 11.67
CA VAL A 354 -15.64 16.05 12.49
C VAL A 354 -14.75 16.99 11.67
N LEU A 355 -13.76 16.45 10.95
CA LEU A 355 -12.89 17.24 10.06
C LEU A 355 -13.72 17.95 8.97
N TYR A 356 -14.62 17.24 8.31
CA TYR A 356 -15.51 17.81 7.29
C TYR A 356 -16.38 18.94 7.86
N SER A 357 -16.90 18.79 9.07
CA SER A 357 -17.66 19.84 9.75
C SER A 357 -16.80 21.07 10.07
N ALA A 358 -15.53 20.88 10.45
CA ALA A 358 -14.59 21.97 10.67
C ALA A 358 -14.26 22.71 9.37
N VAL A 359 -14.07 22.00 8.26
CA VAL A 359 -13.90 22.59 6.92
C VAL A 359 -15.10 23.46 6.53
N LEU A 360 -16.33 22.94 6.66
CA LEU A 360 -17.54 23.70 6.34
C LEU A 360 -17.75 24.91 7.26
N LYS A 361 -17.29 24.85 8.50
CA LYS A 361 -17.36 25.97 9.44
C LYS A 361 -16.35 27.05 9.07
N GLU A 362 -15.11 26.67 8.76
CA GLU A 362 -14.07 27.62 8.32
C GLU A 362 -14.46 28.26 6.99
N GLN A 363 -15.01 27.50 6.04
CA GLN A 363 -15.49 28.04 4.76
C GLN A 363 -16.51 29.17 4.95
N LYS A 364 -17.38 29.07 5.95
CA LYS A 364 -18.39 30.10 6.25
C LYS A 364 -17.78 31.33 6.92
N ALA A 365 -16.72 31.16 7.70
CA ALA A 365 -16.05 32.23 8.41
C ALA A 365 -15.04 32.97 7.52
N ASN A 366 -14.39 32.23 6.62
CA ASN A 366 -13.33 32.69 5.75
C ASN A 366 -13.56 32.15 4.33
N PRO A 367 -13.96 32.99 3.37
CA PRO A 367 -14.16 32.59 1.98
C PRO A 367 -12.90 32.01 1.32
N GLU A 368 -11.71 32.38 1.81
CA GLU A 368 -10.43 31.85 1.36
C GLU A 368 -9.99 30.61 2.16
N LEU A 369 -10.75 30.10 3.12
CA LEU A 369 -10.49 28.88 3.87
C LEU A 369 -9.05 28.75 4.44
N GLU A 370 -8.79 29.27 5.63
CA GLU A 370 -7.48 29.12 6.28
C GLU A 370 -7.32 27.71 6.88
N LEU A 371 -6.54 26.86 6.21
CA LEU A 371 -6.39 25.46 6.58
C LEU A 371 -5.75 25.23 7.95
N ASN A 372 -4.82 26.10 8.37
CA ASN A 372 -4.18 26.01 9.69
C ASN A 372 -5.21 26.17 10.82
N LYS A 373 -6.22 27.04 10.67
CA LYS A 373 -7.32 27.19 11.64
C LYS A 373 -8.19 25.93 11.76
N ILE A 374 -8.21 25.09 10.73
CA ILE A 374 -8.89 23.79 10.81
C ILE A 374 -8.04 22.82 11.64
N ALA A 375 -6.74 22.74 11.39
CA ALA A 375 -5.84 21.85 12.13
C ALA A 375 -5.72 22.22 13.63
N GLU A 376 -5.67 23.51 13.94
CA GLU A 376 -5.63 24.05 15.31
C GLU A 376 -6.84 23.66 16.18
N GLN A 377 -7.96 23.25 15.57
CA GLN A 377 -9.12 22.74 16.32
C GLN A 377 -8.90 21.34 16.91
N PHE A 378 -7.84 20.64 16.49
CA PHE A 378 -7.55 19.25 16.84
C PHE A 378 -6.15 19.09 17.43
N PRO A 379 -5.79 19.81 18.52
CA PRO A 379 -4.45 19.77 19.06
C PRO A 379 -4.03 18.35 19.42
N LEU A 380 -2.76 18.02 19.14
CA LEU A 380 -2.16 16.81 19.67
C LEU A 380 -2.12 16.90 21.19
N THR A 381 -2.72 15.94 21.86
CA THR A 381 -2.74 15.84 23.33
C THR A 381 -2.23 14.47 23.75
N GLY A 382 -1.72 14.38 24.99
CA GLY A 382 -1.06 13.18 25.53
C GLY A 382 0.31 13.50 26.15
N HIS A 383 1.05 12.46 26.55
CA HIS A 383 2.44 12.60 26.98
C HIS A 383 3.34 12.60 25.75
N VAL A 384 3.79 13.78 25.34
CA VAL A 384 4.60 13.98 24.13
C VAL A 384 6.00 14.41 24.52
N THR A 385 7.01 13.73 24.01
CA THR A 385 8.42 14.12 24.19
C THR A 385 9.09 14.23 22.84
N ASN A 386 9.57 15.43 22.51
CA ASN A 386 10.34 15.69 21.30
C ASN A 386 11.83 15.68 21.63
N PHE A 387 12.64 15.07 20.77
CA PHE A 387 14.09 15.11 20.86
C PHE A 387 14.73 15.02 19.48
N THR A 388 15.98 15.42 19.37
CA THR A 388 16.74 15.39 18.10
C THR A 388 18.03 14.65 18.35
N LEU A 389 18.36 13.73 17.47
CA LEU A 389 19.64 13.03 17.49
C LEU A 389 20.49 13.43 16.28
N THR A 390 21.80 13.27 16.43
CA THR A 390 22.76 13.54 15.36
C THR A 390 23.32 12.22 14.85
N TYR A 391 23.33 12.06 13.54
CA TYR A 391 23.88 10.92 12.82
C TYR A 391 25.11 11.37 12.03
N ALA A 392 26.11 10.50 11.94
CA ALA A 392 27.29 10.67 11.11
C ALA A 392 27.53 9.36 10.35
N ASP A 393 27.52 9.41 9.02
CA ASP A 393 27.62 8.23 8.15
C ASP A 393 26.64 7.11 8.61
N ASP A 394 25.38 7.48 8.80
CA ASP A 394 24.26 6.62 9.26
C ASP A 394 24.44 5.99 10.64
N THR A 395 25.45 6.42 11.39
CA THR A 395 25.68 5.98 12.77
C THR A 395 25.29 7.03 13.80
N LEU A 396 24.63 6.60 14.88
CA LEU A 396 24.25 7.48 15.97
C LEU A 396 25.48 8.01 16.71
N VAL A 397 25.62 9.34 16.78
CA VAL A 397 26.80 9.99 17.38
C VAL A 397 26.86 9.84 18.90
N SER A 398 25.72 9.69 19.58
CA SER A 398 25.63 9.57 21.04
C SER A 398 24.47 8.69 21.47
N THR A 399 24.76 7.71 22.34
CA THR A 399 23.77 6.82 22.97
C THR A 399 23.28 7.31 24.33
N ASN A 400 23.68 8.52 24.76
CA ASN A 400 23.16 9.12 25.98
C ASN A 400 21.69 9.49 25.83
N LYS A 401 20.89 9.19 26.86
CA LYS A 401 19.47 9.53 26.90
C LYS A 401 19.25 11.05 26.78
N PRO A 402 18.52 11.54 25.76
CA PRO A 402 18.49 12.96 25.42
C PRO A 402 17.55 13.79 26.31
N SER A 403 16.61 13.17 27.02
CA SER A 403 15.67 13.83 27.94
C SER A 403 15.35 12.96 29.14
N ALA A 404 15.11 13.58 30.30
CA ALA A 404 14.63 12.90 31.50
C ALA A 404 13.17 12.42 31.38
N ASP A 405 12.41 12.97 30.44
CA ASP A 405 11.01 12.57 30.15
C ASP A 405 10.93 11.24 29.39
N ILE A 406 12.07 10.72 28.91
CA ILE A 406 12.20 9.39 28.31
C ILE A 406 12.55 8.41 29.42
N SER A 407 11.75 7.36 29.58
CA SER A 407 12.05 6.30 30.55
C SER A 407 13.27 5.48 30.12
N ASP A 408 13.89 4.78 31.06
CA ASP A 408 15.03 3.92 30.72
C ASP A 408 14.60 2.76 29.81
N ASP A 409 13.39 2.24 30.01
CA ASP A 409 12.79 1.20 29.15
C ASP A 409 12.64 1.67 27.69
N GLU A 410 12.02 2.83 27.47
CA GLU A 410 11.85 3.38 26.12
C GLU A 410 13.19 3.68 25.45
N TRP A 411 14.17 4.15 26.22
CA TRP A 411 15.49 4.43 25.66
C TRP A 411 16.26 3.14 25.32
N GLN A 412 16.15 2.09 26.14
CA GLN A 412 16.70 0.79 25.78
C GLN A 412 16.02 0.23 24.53
N ALA A 413 14.69 0.36 24.43
CA ALA A 413 13.98 -0.07 23.24
C ALA A 413 14.43 0.66 21.98
N PHE A 414 14.62 1.98 22.06
CA PHE A 414 15.18 2.76 20.96
C PHE A 414 16.56 2.24 20.53
N LEU A 415 17.45 1.94 21.48
CA LEU A 415 18.81 1.46 21.20
C LEU A 415 18.87 0.03 20.64
N HIS A 416 17.85 -0.81 20.92
CA HIS A 416 17.74 -2.17 20.38
C HIS A 416 17.03 -2.21 19.02
N SER A 417 16.41 -1.11 18.61
CA SER A 417 15.67 -1.04 17.34
C SER A 417 16.61 -0.71 16.19
N ASP A 418 16.32 -1.26 15.01
CA ASP A 418 17.01 -0.89 13.78
C ASP A 418 16.44 0.43 13.22
N ILE A 419 16.92 1.55 13.77
CA ILE A 419 16.48 2.89 13.39
C ILE A 419 17.60 3.58 12.61
N SER A 420 17.64 3.32 11.30
CA SER A 420 18.44 4.08 10.34
C SER A 420 17.58 5.16 9.70
N ALA A 421 17.99 6.42 9.76
CA ALA A 421 17.26 7.51 9.14
C ALA A 421 18.19 8.45 8.36
N ASP A 422 18.02 8.51 7.05
CA ASP A 422 18.80 9.35 6.14
C ASP A 422 18.52 10.83 6.44
N SER A 423 19.58 11.63 6.56
CA SER A 423 19.44 13.07 6.80
C SER A 423 20.56 13.86 6.14
N GLU A 424 20.19 14.79 5.25
CA GLU A 424 21.16 15.66 4.53
C GLU A 424 21.95 16.56 5.52
N ASN A 425 21.36 16.90 6.66
CA ASN A 425 21.98 17.74 7.67
C ASN A 425 22.52 16.96 8.89
N GLY A 426 22.47 15.62 8.84
CA GLY A 426 22.90 14.73 9.92
C GLY A 426 22.06 14.84 11.19
N LYS A 427 20.86 15.42 11.14
CA LYS A 427 19.94 15.50 12.28
C LYS A 427 18.59 14.90 11.95
N VAL A 428 18.09 14.08 12.88
CA VAL A 428 16.78 13.43 12.77
C VAL A 428 15.96 13.82 14.00
N SER A 429 14.71 14.22 13.76
CA SER A 429 13.79 14.59 14.82
C SER A 429 12.90 13.41 15.18
N PHE A 430 12.68 13.22 16.47
CA PHE A 430 11.89 12.13 17.01
C PHE A 430 10.82 12.66 17.95
N THR A 431 9.65 12.01 17.93
CA THR A 431 8.57 12.27 18.88
C THR A 431 8.11 10.97 19.51
N LEU A 432 8.14 10.89 20.84
CA LEU A 432 7.51 9.80 21.60
C LEU A 432 6.09 10.19 22.00
N ILE A 433 5.10 9.40 21.57
CA ILE A 433 3.68 9.57 21.89
C ILE A 433 2.92 8.27 21.68
N ASP A 434 1.92 8.01 22.51
CA ASP A 434 0.96 6.91 22.30
C ASP A 434 0.05 7.20 21.09
N LEU A 435 0.29 6.50 19.97
CA LEU A 435 -0.39 6.70 18.68
C LEU A 435 -1.64 5.84 18.53
N ASP A 436 -1.67 4.64 19.14
CA ASP A 436 -2.76 3.67 19.00
C ASP A 436 -3.63 3.50 20.26
N ASN A 437 -3.31 4.24 21.33
CA ASN A 437 -3.95 4.24 22.64
C ASN A 437 -3.80 2.92 23.41
N ASP A 438 -2.70 2.18 23.22
CA ASP A 438 -2.36 0.99 24.02
C ASP A 438 -1.74 1.31 25.40
N GLY A 439 -1.44 2.59 25.66
CA GLY A 439 -0.84 3.07 26.89
C GLY A 439 0.69 3.07 26.90
N ARG A 440 1.33 2.62 25.81
CA ARG A 440 2.77 2.74 25.57
C ARG A 440 3.00 3.82 24.52
N ARG A 441 4.16 4.50 24.59
CA ARG A 441 4.50 5.54 23.61
C ARG A 441 5.20 4.90 22.43
N ASP A 442 4.70 5.20 21.25
CA ASP A 442 5.26 4.89 19.95
C ASP A 442 6.22 5.99 19.50
N LEU A 443 6.95 5.73 18.41
CA LEU A 443 7.95 6.64 17.87
C LEU A 443 7.51 7.20 16.53
N ILE A 444 7.52 8.54 16.41
CA ILE A 444 7.50 9.25 15.12
C ILE A 444 8.92 9.66 14.78
N ILE A 445 9.30 9.50 13.52
CA ILE A 445 10.59 9.89 12.95
C ILE A 445 10.33 10.94 11.88
N ASP A 446 10.92 12.12 12.01
CA ASP A 446 10.88 13.18 11.00
C ASP A 446 12.31 13.45 10.51
N SER A 447 12.56 13.13 9.24
CA SER A 447 13.87 13.33 8.62
C SER A 447 13.81 14.16 7.35
N TYR A 448 14.81 15.02 7.17
CA TYR A 448 15.00 15.80 5.96
C TYR A 448 16.09 15.15 5.11
N VAL A 449 15.67 14.51 4.02
CA VAL A 449 16.53 13.73 3.12
C VAL A 449 17.09 14.61 1.99
N GLY A 450 16.39 15.69 1.65
CA GLY A 450 16.88 16.69 0.70
C GLY A 450 16.59 16.37 -0.76
N GLY A 451 17.61 16.50 -1.62
CA GLY A 451 17.45 16.37 -3.06
C GLY A 451 16.87 17.61 -3.75
N THR A 452 16.63 17.52 -5.06
CA THR A 452 16.15 18.66 -5.88
C THR A 452 14.77 19.16 -5.46
N GLY A 453 13.94 18.26 -4.92
CA GLY A 453 12.62 18.53 -4.34
C GLY A 453 12.63 19.03 -2.89
N LEU A 454 13.76 19.00 -2.17
CA LEU A 454 13.81 19.26 -0.72
C LEU A 454 12.83 18.36 0.06
N PHE A 455 12.95 17.05 -0.09
CA PHE A 455 12.05 16.09 0.53
C PHE A 455 12.30 15.92 2.03
N SER A 456 11.19 15.83 2.77
CA SER A 456 11.17 15.34 4.15
C SER A 456 10.26 14.11 4.23
N TYR A 457 10.64 13.15 5.06
CA TYR A 457 9.89 11.92 5.29
C TYR A 457 9.50 11.82 6.76
N THR A 458 8.27 11.35 6.99
CA THR A 458 7.76 11.07 8.32
C THR A 458 7.46 9.58 8.43
N GLY A 459 8.16 8.87 9.31
CA GLY A 459 7.94 7.46 9.64
C GLY A 459 7.29 7.27 11.01
N VAL A 460 6.64 6.13 11.21
CA VAL A 460 6.07 5.72 12.50
C VAL A 460 6.44 4.28 12.85
N LEU A 461 6.97 4.08 14.05
CA LEU A 461 7.30 2.77 14.59
C LEU A 461 6.48 2.50 15.86
N LYS A 462 5.89 1.31 15.92
CA LYS A 462 5.06 0.87 17.03
C LYS A 462 5.92 0.32 18.15
N ARG A 463 5.59 0.63 19.40
CA ARG A 463 6.30 0.08 20.56
C ARG A 463 6.01 -1.42 20.75
N GLY A 464 7.04 -2.24 20.58
CA GLY A 464 7.08 -3.65 20.94
C GLY A 464 7.32 -3.87 22.44
N ASP A 465 7.88 -5.01 22.81
CA ASP A 465 8.26 -5.31 24.20
C ASP A 465 9.63 -4.71 24.53
N ASP A 466 10.59 -4.81 23.62
CA ASP A 466 11.97 -4.32 23.76
C ASP A 466 12.51 -3.58 22.53
N THR A 467 11.69 -3.36 21.51
CA THR A 467 12.02 -2.60 20.29
C THR A 467 10.87 -1.65 19.88
N PHE A 468 11.12 -0.89 18.81
CA PHE A 468 10.17 -0.12 18.03
C PHE A 468 10.17 -0.69 16.60
N ASP A 469 9.02 -1.18 16.13
CA ASP A 469 8.94 -1.94 14.89
C ASP A 469 7.96 -1.30 13.89
N SER A 470 8.25 -1.43 12.60
CA SER A 470 7.31 -1.04 11.54
C SER A 470 6.16 -2.05 11.46
N VAL A 471 4.91 -1.56 11.41
CA VAL A 471 3.71 -2.43 11.31
C VAL A 471 3.38 -2.82 9.87
N ASN A 472 3.82 -2.03 8.89
CA ASN A 472 3.62 -2.31 7.47
C ASN A 472 4.93 -2.81 6.87
N GLY A 473 5.17 -4.11 6.95
CA GLY A 473 6.29 -4.79 6.27
C GLY A 473 6.05 -4.93 4.76
N SER A 474 5.81 -3.82 4.06
CA SER A 474 6.38 -3.70 2.72
C SER A 474 7.82 -3.20 2.93
N ASP A 475 8.69 -4.00 3.53
CA ASP A 475 9.66 -4.83 2.78
C ASP A 475 9.27 -5.17 1.32
N SER A 476 8.79 -4.21 0.54
CA SER A 476 9.12 -4.22 -0.87
C SER A 476 10.61 -3.88 -0.90
N ASP A 477 11.41 -4.95 -0.92
CA ASP A 477 12.84 -4.95 -1.27
C ASP A 477 13.08 -4.41 -2.70
N ASP A 478 12.19 -3.57 -3.24
CA ASP A 478 12.41 -2.80 -4.44
C ASP A 478 13.30 -1.62 -4.03
N ASP A 479 14.52 -1.55 -4.57
CA ASP A 479 15.42 -0.38 -4.53
C ASP A 479 14.74 0.92 -5.03
N ASP A 480 13.48 0.83 -5.49
CA ASP A 480 12.66 1.88 -6.08
C ASP A 480 11.49 2.32 -5.15
N ASP A 481 11.37 1.80 -3.92
CA ASP A 481 10.21 2.07 -3.05
C ASP A 481 10.40 3.17 -2.00
N PHE A 482 9.27 3.72 -1.57
CA PHE A 482 9.04 4.88 -0.71
C PHE A 482 9.84 4.97 0.62
N ASP A 483 10.60 3.94 0.97
CA ASP A 483 11.53 3.91 2.11
C ASP A 483 12.81 4.68 1.74
N ALA A 484 12.67 6.00 1.58
CA ALA A 484 13.77 6.94 1.31
C ALA A 484 14.67 7.12 2.55
N GLY A 485 15.06 6.01 3.16
CA GLY A 485 15.85 5.93 4.38
C GLY A 485 15.09 6.40 5.61
N VAL A 486 13.79 6.11 5.79
CA VAL A 486 13.10 6.36 7.07
C VAL A 486 12.14 5.20 7.41
N PRO A 487 12.43 4.39 8.44
CA PRO A 487 11.67 3.18 8.70
C PRO A 487 10.23 3.50 9.09
N GLY A 488 9.31 2.70 8.57
CA GLY A 488 7.88 2.90 8.78
C GLY A 488 7.34 4.18 8.13
N ALA A 489 7.94 4.64 7.03
CA ALA A 489 7.51 5.81 6.26
C ALA A 489 5.99 5.84 6.05
N LEU A 490 5.35 6.92 6.52
CA LEU A 490 3.89 7.12 6.48
C LEU A 490 3.49 8.11 5.37
N PHE A 491 4.24 9.19 5.22
CA PHE A 491 4.08 10.18 4.16
C PHE A 491 5.39 10.95 3.95
N SER A 492 5.48 11.63 2.81
CA SER A 492 6.56 12.57 2.51
C SER A 492 5.99 13.95 2.20
N LEU A 493 6.84 14.95 2.35
CA LEU A 493 6.59 16.34 1.98
C LEU A 493 7.62 16.75 0.95
N ASN A 494 7.16 17.29 -0.18
CA ASN A 494 8.01 17.88 -1.20
C ASN A 494 8.06 19.41 -1.01
N GLY A 495 9.21 19.94 -0.60
CA GLY A 495 9.41 21.37 -0.41
C GLY A 495 9.51 22.18 -1.72
N ARG A 496 9.67 21.52 -2.87
CA ARG A 496 9.75 22.11 -4.22
C ARG A 496 9.02 21.23 -5.23
N GLY A 497 7.77 21.56 -5.50
CA GLY A 497 6.98 20.79 -6.47
C GLY A 497 5.73 20.12 -5.90
N ALA A 498 5.37 20.39 -4.65
CA ALA A 498 4.03 20.08 -4.14
C ALA A 498 3.52 21.13 -3.13
N ASN A 499 2.22 21.37 -3.11
CA ASN A 499 1.60 22.19 -2.08
C ASN A 499 1.20 21.29 -0.90
N GLN A 500 2.15 21.02 -0.03
CA GLN A 500 1.99 20.03 1.04
C GLN A 500 2.39 20.58 2.41
N TRP A 501 1.68 20.13 3.44
CA TRP A 501 2.08 20.29 4.84
C TRP A 501 1.41 19.20 5.66
N SER A 502 1.88 19.00 6.89
CA SER A 502 1.26 18.06 7.81
C SER A 502 1.19 18.61 9.23
N GLN A 503 0.25 18.09 10.00
CA GLN A 503 0.20 18.30 11.44
C GLN A 503 -0.34 17.05 12.14
N TRP A 504 0.30 16.65 13.22
CA TRP A 504 -0.22 15.63 14.11
C TRP A 504 -1.43 16.16 14.88
N VAL A 505 -2.55 15.47 14.77
CA VAL A 505 -3.83 15.88 15.38
C VAL A 505 -4.45 14.73 16.18
N ARG A 506 -5.24 15.06 17.20
CA ARG A 506 -6.05 14.07 17.92
C ARG A 506 -7.54 14.37 17.72
N ILE A 507 -8.26 13.46 17.09
CA ILE A 507 -9.71 13.59 16.81
C ILE A 507 -10.45 12.41 17.44
N ASN A 508 -11.37 12.71 18.35
CA ASN A 508 -12.15 11.70 19.10
C ASN A 508 -11.26 10.65 19.80
N GLY A 509 -10.11 11.07 20.33
CA GLY A 509 -9.15 10.21 21.03
C GLY A 509 -8.12 9.52 20.13
N GLN A 510 -8.37 9.40 18.82
CA GLN A 510 -7.42 8.80 17.87
C GLN A 510 -6.42 9.84 17.35
N VAL A 511 -5.13 9.48 17.29
CA VAL A 511 -4.09 10.28 16.65
C VAL A 511 -4.07 10.02 15.14
N TYR A 512 -3.92 11.09 14.37
CA TYR A 512 -3.72 11.07 12.91
C TYR A 512 -2.62 12.04 12.54
N ALA A 513 -1.89 11.76 11.46
CA ALA A 513 -1.25 12.81 10.69
C ALA A 513 -2.30 13.42 9.76
N LEU A 514 -2.69 14.67 10.03
CA LEU A 514 -3.48 15.47 9.10
C LEU A 514 -2.54 15.93 8.00
N TRP A 515 -2.56 15.22 6.88
CA TRP A 515 -1.70 15.50 5.73
C TRP A 515 -2.49 16.27 4.67
N TYR A 516 -1.94 17.40 4.27
CA TYR A 516 -2.48 18.22 3.21
C TYR A 516 -1.69 18.00 1.93
N ASN A 517 -2.40 17.77 0.83
CA ASN A 517 -1.82 17.70 -0.50
C ASN A 517 -2.73 18.45 -1.48
N GLY A 518 -2.25 19.61 -1.95
CA GLY A 518 -2.97 20.52 -2.82
C GLY A 518 -2.36 20.60 -4.22
N GLN A 519 -3.22 20.95 -5.16
CA GLN A 519 -2.93 21.24 -6.57
C GLN A 519 -3.89 22.36 -7.02
N PHE A 520 -3.62 23.02 -8.14
CA PHE A 520 -4.42 24.16 -8.60
C PHE A 520 -5.91 23.80 -8.70
N GLY A 521 -6.75 24.46 -7.90
CA GLY A 521 -8.21 24.22 -7.87
C GLY A 521 -8.67 23.02 -7.05
N GLU A 522 -7.79 22.23 -6.42
CA GLU A 522 -8.18 21.16 -5.51
C GLU A 522 -7.21 20.99 -4.32
N ASP A 523 -7.77 20.94 -3.12
CA ASP A 523 -7.06 20.54 -1.91
C ASP A 523 -7.58 19.21 -1.38
N ASN A 524 -6.68 18.37 -0.87
CA ASN A 524 -7.02 17.16 -0.15
C ASN A 524 -6.45 17.19 1.28
N LEU A 525 -7.32 17.00 2.27
CA LEU A 525 -6.97 16.86 3.68
C LEU A 525 -7.17 15.39 4.09
N TYR A 526 -6.08 14.65 4.24
CA TYR A 526 -6.06 13.24 4.59
C TYR A 526 -5.89 13.04 6.09
N LEU A 527 -6.60 12.07 6.67
CA LEU A 527 -6.41 11.63 8.07
C LEU A 527 -5.61 10.34 8.10
N LEU A 528 -4.30 10.44 7.98
CA LEU A 528 -3.41 9.27 7.98
C LEU A 528 -3.34 8.67 9.39
N ARG A 529 -3.96 7.51 9.57
CA ARG A 529 -3.90 6.75 10.82
C ARG A 529 -2.56 6.01 10.90
N PRO A 530 -1.77 6.17 11.97
CA PRO A 530 -0.58 5.35 12.20
C PRO A 530 -0.89 3.85 12.18
N PHE A 531 0.05 3.05 11.68
CA PHE A 531 -0.04 1.58 11.67
C PHE A 531 -1.24 1.02 10.88
N SER A 532 -1.82 1.82 9.97
CA SER A 532 -2.93 1.40 9.13
C SER A 532 -2.40 0.50 8.00
N PRO A 533 -2.90 -0.74 7.84
CA PRO A 533 -2.38 -1.71 6.86
C PRO A 533 -2.92 -1.50 5.45
N THR A 534 -3.44 -0.32 5.14
CA THR A 534 -4.20 -0.05 3.93
C THR A 534 -3.78 1.27 3.30
N ASP A 535 -3.82 1.32 1.98
CA ASP A 535 -3.56 2.51 1.20
C ASP A 535 -4.76 3.47 1.21
N ARG A 536 -5.94 3.04 1.70
CA ARG A 536 -7.14 3.88 1.75
C ARG A 536 -7.32 4.58 3.08
N THR A 537 -7.46 5.89 3.02
CA THR A 537 -7.62 6.74 4.20
C THR A 537 -8.82 7.70 4.06
N PRO A 538 -9.44 8.15 5.18
CA PRO A 538 -10.43 9.21 5.14
C PRO A 538 -9.82 10.53 4.69
N ALA A 539 -10.51 11.23 3.78
CA ALA A 539 -10.08 12.53 3.28
C ALA A 539 -11.26 13.48 3.03
N VAL A 540 -10.99 14.78 3.18
CA VAL A 540 -11.86 15.86 2.70
C VAL A 540 -11.23 16.48 1.46
N THR A 541 -11.98 16.50 0.36
CA THR A 541 -11.57 17.12 -0.90
C THR A 541 -12.32 18.42 -1.09
N ILE A 542 -11.59 19.48 -1.38
CA ILE A 542 -12.10 20.84 -1.49
C ILE A 542 -11.75 21.35 -2.89
N ARG A 543 -12.75 21.78 -3.65
CA ARG A 543 -12.55 22.35 -4.98
C ARG A 543 -12.72 23.86 -4.93
N TYR A 544 -11.86 24.56 -5.68
CA TYR A 544 -11.84 26.02 -5.73
C TYR A 544 -12.06 26.55 -7.14
N ARG A 545 -12.55 27.79 -7.20
CA ARG A 545 -12.37 28.70 -8.33
C ARG A 545 -11.65 29.95 -7.88
N TYR A 546 -11.05 30.65 -8.83
CA TYR A 546 -10.20 31.80 -8.60
C TYR A 546 -10.68 32.98 -9.43
N THR A 547 -10.76 34.15 -8.80
CA THR A 547 -11.04 35.41 -9.50
C THR A 547 -9.71 36.04 -9.95
N LEU A 548 -9.10 35.49 -11.02
CA LEU A 548 -7.80 35.92 -11.56
C LEU A 548 -7.88 37.26 -12.30
N ASN A 549 -7.99 38.36 -11.54
CA ASN A 549 -8.21 39.70 -12.09
C ASN A 549 -7.00 40.62 -12.04
N THR A 550 -5.91 40.18 -11.38
CA THR A 550 -4.65 40.93 -11.28
C THR A 550 -3.66 40.33 -12.27
N ILE A 551 -3.14 41.18 -13.16
CA ILE A 551 -2.14 40.83 -14.17
C ILE A 551 -1.00 41.85 -14.02
N SER A 552 0.20 41.37 -13.74
CA SER A 552 1.39 42.19 -13.51
C SER A 552 2.61 41.62 -14.23
N SER A 553 3.66 42.44 -14.36
CA SER A 553 4.95 41.94 -14.83
C SER A 553 5.58 41.05 -13.74
N PRO A 554 6.28 39.96 -14.10
CA PRO A 554 7.09 39.19 -13.15
C PRO A 554 8.17 40.06 -12.49
N GLU A 555 8.71 41.03 -13.23
CA GLU A 555 9.63 42.03 -12.69
C GLU A 555 8.85 43.20 -12.07
N LYS A 556 9.12 43.43 -10.78
CA LYS A 556 8.48 44.50 -10.02
C LYS A 556 8.71 45.87 -10.70
N ASP A 557 7.64 46.65 -10.79
CA ASP A 557 7.62 48.01 -11.35
C ASP A 557 7.97 48.10 -12.86
N GLN A 558 7.97 46.97 -13.58
CA GLN A 558 8.13 46.94 -15.05
C GLN A 558 6.78 46.87 -15.77
N PRO A 559 6.69 47.37 -17.03
CA PRO A 559 5.51 47.19 -17.86
C PRO A 559 5.32 45.71 -18.27
N LEU A 560 4.09 45.34 -18.58
CA LEU A 560 3.78 44.03 -19.17
C LEU A 560 4.51 43.86 -20.50
N THR A 561 5.11 42.69 -20.69
CA THR A 561 5.73 42.30 -21.94
C THR A 561 5.15 40.95 -22.37
N PRO A 562 4.41 40.88 -23.49
CA PRO A 562 3.94 41.99 -24.34
C PRO A 562 2.99 42.98 -23.64
N ALA A 563 2.83 44.18 -24.17
CA ALA A 563 1.87 45.15 -23.63
C ALA A 563 0.43 44.75 -23.99
N LEU A 564 -0.49 44.76 -23.02
CA LEU A 564 -1.91 44.46 -23.24
C LEU A 564 -2.73 45.74 -23.48
N ASN A 565 -3.42 45.81 -24.62
CA ASN A 565 -4.47 46.80 -24.82
C ASN A 565 -5.78 46.39 -24.07
N ALA A 566 -6.80 47.26 -24.05
CA ALA A 566 -8.03 47.00 -23.30
C ALA A 566 -8.82 45.77 -23.81
N LYS A 567 -8.80 45.49 -25.12
CA LYS A 567 -9.43 44.32 -25.73
C LYS A 567 -8.65 43.05 -25.38
N ASP A 568 -7.35 43.05 -25.61
CA ASP A 568 -6.46 41.91 -25.33
C ASP A 568 -6.54 41.51 -23.84
N LYS A 569 -6.57 42.49 -22.94
CA LYS A 569 -6.76 42.26 -21.50
C LYS A 569 -8.11 41.60 -21.18
N ALA A 570 -9.20 42.06 -21.82
CA ALA A 570 -10.52 41.47 -21.60
C ALA A 570 -10.63 40.04 -22.14
N ASP A 571 -10.03 39.77 -23.30
CA ASP A 571 -9.99 38.44 -23.91
C ASP A 571 -9.13 37.46 -23.09
N LEU A 572 -8.00 37.93 -22.53
CA LEU A 572 -7.19 37.14 -21.60
C LEU A 572 -7.95 36.78 -20.33
N LEU A 573 -8.59 37.77 -19.67
CA LEU A 573 -9.41 37.51 -18.48
C LEU A 573 -10.54 36.52 -18.74
N LYS A 574 -11.17 36.58 -19.92
CA LYS A 574 -12.18 35.59 -20.33
C LYS A 574 -11.59 34.20 -20.48
N SER A 575 -10.39 34.08 -21.07
CA SER A 575 -9.70 32.80 -21.25
C SER A 575 -9.30 32.18 -19.91
N LEU A 576 -8.84 33.02 -18.95
CA LEU A 576 -8.56 32.63 -17.57
C LEU A 576 -9.81 32.17 -16.78
N GLU A 577 -10.99 32.68 -17.10
CA GLU A 577 -12.24 32.18 -16.49
C GLU A 577 -12.64 30.82 -17.10
N VAL A 578 -12.53 30.68 -18.43
CA VAL A 578 -12.90 29.44 -19.13
C VAL A 578 -11.99 28.27 -18.74
N MET A 579 -10.69 28.49 -18.61
CA MET A 579 -9.72 27.43 -18.33
C MET A 579 -10.00 26.68 -17.02
N GLN A 580 -10.60 27.36 -16.04
CA GLN A 580 -10.90 26.76 -14.74
C GLN A 580 -11.97 25.66 -14.80
N GLY A 581 -12.67 25.52 -15.94
CA GLY A 581 -13.54 24.38 -16.22
C GLY A 581 -12.87 23.22 -16.96
N THR A 582 -11.62 23.39 -17.41
CA THR A 582 -10.90 22.45 -18.29
C THR A 582 -9.42 22.35 -17.92
N LEU A 583 -9.15 22.23 -16.62
CA LEU A 583 -7.78 22.04 -16.09
C LEU A 583 -7.17 20.74 -16.62
N LEU A 584 -5.86 20.74 -16.90
CA LEU A 584 -5.17 19.57 -17.47
C LEU A 584 -5.32 18.33 -16.59
N LYS A 585 -5.24 18.49 -15.27
CA LYS A 585 -5.41 17.41 -14.29
C LYS A 585 -6.77 16.72 -14.32
N ASP A 586 -7.81 17.40 -14.83
CA ASP A 586 -9.18 16.89 -14.88
C ASP A 586 -9.53 16.34 -16.29
N LYS A 587 -8.60 16.41 -17.26
CA LYS A 587 -8.79 15.89 -18.62
C LYS A 587 -8.51 14.37 -18.68
N PRO A 588 -9.32 13.58 -19.40
CA PRO A 588 -8.99 12.20 -19.73
C PRO A 588 -7.74 12.12 -20.62
N GLN A 589 -6.86 11.14 -20.39
CA GLN A 589 -5.67 10.91 -21.22
C GLN A 589 -5.96 10.57 -22.70
N THR A 590 -7.21 10.26 -23.04
CA THR A 590 -7.62 9.76 -24.36
C THR A 590 -8.31 10.79 -25.25
N ASP A 591 -8.51 12.03 -24.78
CA ASP A 591 -9.23 13.03 -25.57
C ASP A 591 -8.36 13.62 -26.69
N SER A 592 -8.88 13.58 -27.92
CA SER A 592 -8.35 14.32 -29.07
C SER A 592 -8.62 15.82 -28.83
N ASP A 593 -7.62 16.53 -28.32
CA ASP A 593 -7.74 17.97 -28.05
C ASP A 593 -8.00 18.77 -29.34
N ALA A 594 -8.86 19.77 -29.27
CA ALA A 594 -8.94 20.81 -30.30
C ALA A 594 -7.70 21.72 -30.17
N PRO A 595 -7.18 22.28 -31.28
CA PRO A 595 -6.02 23.15 -31.19
C PRO A 595 -6.34 24.40 -30.36
N ILE A 596 -5.42 24.79 -29.48
CA ILE A 596 -5.56 25.91 -28.55
C ILE A 596 -5.74 27.21 -29.35
N CYS A 597 -4.94 27.37 -30.41
CA CYS A 597 -5.05 28.45 -31.38
C CYS A 597 -5.51 27.93 -32.75
N PRO A 598 -6.24 28.72 -33.55
CA PRO A 598 -6.58 28.32 -34.91
C PRO A 598 -5.33 28.06 -35.77
N ILE A 599 -5.26 26.87 -36.37
CA ILE A 599 -4.16 26.47 -37.25
C ILE A 599 -4.32 27.20 -38.61
N PRO A 600 -3.31 27.96 -39.06
CA PRO A 600 -3.33 28.62 -40.36
C PRO A 600 -3.52 27.63 -41.53
N PRO A 601 -4.26 27.99 -42.58
CA PRO A 601 -4.35 27.17 -43.78
C PRO A 601 -2.97 26.94 -44.41
N GLY A 602 -2.61 25.68 -44.66
CA GLY A 602 -1.33 25.31 -45.27
C GLY A 602 -0.20 25.04 -44.29
N THR A 603 -0.44 25.07 -42.98
CA THR A 603 0.51 24.57 -41.96
C THR A 603 0.81 23.09 -42.20
N SER A 604 2.08 22.69 -42.09
CA SER A 604 2.50 21.29 -42.22
C SER A 604 1.94 20.45 -41.07
N SER A 605 1.92 19.12 -41.21
CA SER A 605 1.55 18.24 -40.08
C SER A 605 2.43 18.48 -38.87
N ASP A 606 3.74 18.63 -39.10
CA ASP A 606 4.74 18.73 -38.05
C ASP A 606 4.64 20.08 -37.32
N ASP A 607 4.28 21.16 -38.03
CA ASP A 607 4.05 22.48 -37.44
C ASP A 607 2.67 22.59 -36.77
N ALA A 608 1.72 21.72 -37.12
CA ALA A 608 0.38 21.73 -36.53
C ALA A 608 0.41 21.32 -35.05
N ASP A 609 1.34 20.44 -34.67
CA ASP A 609 1.49 19.94 -33.29
C ASP A 609 1.78 21.07 -32.28
N ASN A 610 2.49 22.12 -32.72
CA ASN A 610 2.76 23.33 -31.92
C ASN A 610 1.50 24.09 -31.50
N TYR A 611 0.34 23.78 -32.08
CA TYR A 611 -0.94 24.43 -31.75
C TYR A 611 -1.73 23.70 -30.66
N TYR A 612 -1.28 22.53 -30.22
CA TYR A 612 -1.99 21.67 -29.26
C TYR A 612 -1.39 21.67 -27.86
N SER A 613 -0.18 22.20 -27.69
CA SER A 613 0.53 22.23 -26.41
C SER A 613 1.21 23.58 -26.16
N GLY A 614 1.54 23.83 -24.89
CA GLY A 614 2.34 24.98 -24.46
C GLY A 614 3.79 24.58 -24.18
N ILE A 615 4.52 25.46 -23.50
CA ILE A 615 5.91 25.19 -23.18
C ILE A 615 6.03 24.14 -22.06
N ALA A 616 7.10 23.34 -22.11
CA ALA A 616 7.39 22.38 -21.05
C ALA A 616 7.68 23.09 -19.70
N SER A 617 7.09 22.55 -18.64
CA SER A 617 7.33 22.99 -17.26
C SER A 617 8.58 22.32 -16.67
N ASN A 618 9.10 22.92 -15.61
CA ASN A 618 10.04 22.23 -14.71
C ASN A 618 9.28 21.59 -13.54
N TYR A 619 9.99 20.82 -12.72
CA TYR A 619 9.43 20.11 -11.56
C TYR A 619 9.00 21.02 -10.39
N ILE A 620 9.35 22.31 -10.40
CA ILE A 620 8.96 23.26 -9.33
C ILE A 620 7.61 23.96 -9.61
N TYR A 621 7.02 23.74 -10.78
CA TYR A 621 5.73 24.30 -11.20
C TYR A 621 4.72 23.20 -11.54
N GLU A 622 3.45 23.45 -11.24
CA GLU A 622 2.33 22.70 -11.78
C GLU A 622 1.91 23.32 -13.10
N THR A 623 1.87 22.54 -14.19
CA THR A 623 1.25 22.99 -15.44
C THR A 623 -0.27 22.85 -15.33
N VAL A 624 -0.95 23.98 -15.24
CA VAL A 624 -2.37 24.05 -14.90
C VAL A 624 -3.25 23.90 -16.14
N ALA A 625 -2.95 24.68 -17.17
CA ALA A 625 -3.75 24.79 -18.38
C ALA A 625 -2.94 25.40 -19.53
N TYR A 626 -3.39 25.11 -20.75
CA TYR A 626 -3.01 25.85 -21.95
C TYR A 626 -4.22 26.66 -22.44
N ILE A 627 -4.02 27.95 -22.69
CA ILE A 627 -5.09 28.87 -23.09
C ILE A 627 -4.73 29.70 -24.32
N PRO A 628 -5.70 30.12 -25.15
CA PRO A 628 -5.42 31.10 -26.20
C PRO A 628 -5.21 32.49 -25.59
N VAL A 629 -4.16 33.17 -26.03
CA VAL A 629 -3.85 34.57 -25.69
C VAL A 629 -3.92 35.39 -26.97
N TRP A 630 -4.86 36.32 -27.05
CA TRP A 630 -5.07 37.16 -28.22
C TRP A 630 -4.33 38.49 -28.04
N LEU A 631 -3.33 38.74 -28.88
CA LEU A 631 -2.55 39.98 -28.91
C LEU A 631 -2.64 40.60 -30.30
N ASN A 632 -3.23 41.79 -30.41
CA ASN A 632 -3.42 42.49 -31.69
C ASN A 632 -4.03 41.57 -32.79
N ASP A 633 -5.12 40.87 -32.44
CA ASP A 633 -5.85 39.91 -33.30
C ASP A 633 -5.06 38.68 -33.78
N LYS A 634 -3.89 38.41 -33.18
CA LYS A 634 -3.13 37.17 -33.36
C LYS A 634 -3.26 36.28 -32.12
N CYS A 635 -3.41 34.97 -32.33
CA CYS A 635 -3.48 33.99 -31.25
C CYS A 635 -2.09 33.44 -30.91
N PHE A 636 -1.77 33.47 -29.64
CA PHE A 636 -0.59 32.88 -29.00
C PHE A 636 -1.03 31.86 -27.95
N ILE A 637 -0.12 31.00 -27.51
CA ILE A 637 -0.44 30.00 -26.48
C ILE A 637 0.07 30.51 -25.14
N GLY A 638 -0.83 30.61 -24.18
CA GLY A 638 -0.52 30.88 -22.78
C GLY A 638 -0.40 29.57 -22.01
N THR A 639 0.77 29.31 -21.46
CA THR A 639 0.99 28.19 -20.54
C THR A 639 0.85 28.69 -19.12
N ILE A 640 -0.12 28.17 -18.38
CA ILE A 640 -0.40 28.59 -17.01
C ILE A 640 0.34 27.71 -16.03
N PHE A 641 1.19 28.33 -15.22
CA PHE A 641 1.91 27.68 -14.15
C PHE A 641 1.35 28.09 -12.79
N SER A 642 1.34 27.16 -11.86
CA SER A 642 1.09 27.42 -10.46
C SER A 642 2.33 27.04 -9.65
N HIS A 643 2.70 27.91 -8.72
CA HIS A 643 3.70 27.58 -7.72
C HIS A 643 3.10 26.62 -6.70
N HIS A 644 3.77 25.50 -6.49
CA HIS A 644 3.42 24.48 -5.53
C HIS A 644 3.56 24.97 -4.08
N GLY A 645 2.53 25.62 -3.54
CA GLY A 645 2.40 26.08 -2.14
C GLY A 645 3.22 27.34 -1.83
N THR A 646 2.76 28.38 -1.14
CA THR A 646 1.59 28.62 -0.28
C THR A 646 0.97 29.94 -0.72
N TYR A 647 -0.31 29.93 -1.09
CA TYR A 647 -0.99 31.17 -1.45
C TYR A 647 -1.21 32.02 -0.20
N ARG A 648 -0.57 33.19 -0.13
CA ARG A 648 -0.76 34.10 1.01
C ARG A 648 -2.15 34.72 0.99
N HIS A 649 -2.65 35.06 -0.21
CA HIS A 649 -4.00 35.58 -0.46
C HIS A 649 -4.51 35.04 -1.80
N GLY A 650 -5.44 34.09 -1.76
CA GLY A 650 -6.06 33.52 -2.96
C GLY A 650 -5.18 32.55 -3.75
N VAL A 651 -4.68 32.96 -4.91
CA VAL A 651 -3.79 32.20 -5.79
C VAL A 651 -2.78 33.12 -6.45
N ASP A 652 -1.54 32.63 -6.57
CA ASP A 652 -0.48 33.23 -7.36
C ASP A 652 -0.10 32.23 -8.46
N ALA A 653 -0.16 32.68 -9.71
CA ALA A 653 0.13 31.88 -10.90
C ALA A 653 0.96 32.71 -11.89
N GLU A 654 1.53 32.03 -12.88
CA GLU A 654 2.28 32.65 -13.96
C GLU A 654 1.68 32.21 -15.30
N ILE A 655 1.74 33.09 -16.30
CA ILE A 655 1.43 32.75 -17.68
C ILE A 655 2.63 33.05 -18.55
N THR A 656 3.15 32.03 -19.20
CA THR A 656 4.17 32.20 -20.24
C THR A 656 3.51 32.15 -21.61
N ILE A 657 3.79 33.14 -22.45
CA ILE A 657 3.20 33.29 -23.77
C ILE A 657 4.21 32.85 -24.81
N SER A 658 3.84 31.86 -25.62
CA SER A 658 4.67 31.35 -26.71
C SER A 658 3.99 31.49 -28.08
N SER A 659 4.83 31.57 -29.12
CA SER A 659 4.42 31.61 -30.53
C SER A 659 4.31 30.18 -31.08
N PRO A 660 3.11 29.66 -31.37
CA PRO A 660 2.96 28.34 -32.01
C PRO A 660 3.46 28.32 -33.46
N ARG A 661 3.79 29.50 -34.02
CA ARG A 661 4.31 29.66 -35.40
C ARG A 661 5.83 29.53 -35.49
N GLU A 662 6.52 29.74 -34.38
CA GLU A 662 8.00 29.81 -34.30
C GLU A 662 8.53 28.74 -33.34
N GLY A 663 7.86 27.59 -33.25
CA GLY A 663 8.34 26.43 -32.48
C GLY A 663 8.48 26.71 -30.99
N GLU A 664 7.42 27.24 -30.36
CA GLU A 664 7.35 27.55 -28.93
C GLU A 664 8.19 28.75 -28.45
N GLU A 665 8.65 29.63 -29.35
CA GLU A 665 9.38 30.85 -28.96
C GLU A 665 8.60 31.67 -27.92
N VAL A 666 9.19 31.84 -26.74
CA VAL A 666 8.62 32.63 -25.64
C VAL A 666 8.71 34.11 -25.97
N ILE A 667 7.57 34.79 -25.95
CA ILE A 667 7.47 36.22 -26.26
C ILE A 667 7.19 37.10 -25.03
N GLY A 668 6.95 36.47 -23.88
CA GLY A 668 6.88 37.14 -22.58
C GLY A 668 5.99 36.42 -21.56
N ASP A 669 5.98 36.98 -20.34
CA ASP A 669 5.40 36.36 -19.16
C ASP A 669 4.59 37.37 -18.35
N TYR A 670 3.50 36.91 -17.73
CA TYR A 670 2.77 37.70 -16.74
C TYR A 670 2.62 36.93 -15.42
N THR A 671 2.66 37.67 -14.32
CA THR A 671 2.16 37.17 -13.03
C THR A 671 0.66 37.40 -12.93
N LEU A 672 -0.04 36.38 -12.44
CA LEU A 672 -1.48 36.33 -12.24
C LEU A 672 -1.77 36.17 -10.75
N SER A 673 -2.69 36.97 -10.23
CA SER A 673 -3.20 36.74 -8.88
C SER A 673 -4.69 37.03 -8.75
N GLY A 674 -5.30 36.40 -7.76
CA GLY A 674 -6.74 36.48 -7.57
C GLY A 674 -7.22 35.79 -6.29
N LEU A 675 -8.40 36.18 -5.81
CA LEU A 675 -9.02 35.55 -4.64
C LEU A 675 -9.52 34.15 -4.97
N ARG A 676 -9.39 33.22 -4.02
CA ARG A 676 -9.94 31.86 -4.13
C ARG A 676 -11.32 31.76 -3.49
N HIS A 677 -12.16 30.90 -4.06
CA HIS A 677 -13.52 30.65 -3.60
C HIS A 677 -13.79 29.15 -3.62
N VAL A 678 -14.20 28.60 -2.47
CA VAL A 678 -14.61 27.19 -2.39
C VAL A 678 -15.92 26.99 -3.16
N ILE A 679 -15.91 26.09 -4.15
CA ILE A 679 -17.11 25.72 -4.94
C ILE A 679 -17.73 24.41 -4.48
N SER A 680 -16.94 23.51 -3.90
CA SER A 680 -17.45 22.28 -3.29
C SER A 680 -16.48 21.74 -2.24
N ALA A 681 -17.02 21.04 -1.26
CA ALA A 681 -16.27 20.22 -0.33
C ALA A 681 -16.99 18.88 -0.18
N VAL A 682 -16.26 17.78 -0.29
CA VAL A 682 -16.79 16.42 -0.14
C VAL A 682 -15.89 15.61 0.79
N SER A 683 -16.47 14.67 1.52
CA SER A 683 -15.71 13.74 2.37
C SER A 683 -15.88 12.32 1.86
N GLY A 684 -14.81 11.52 1.94
CA GLY A 684 -14.80 10.15 1.48
C GLY A 684 -13.50 9.44 1.81
N TRP A 685 -13.34 8.23 1.27
CA TRP A 685 -12.11 7.46 1.41
C TRP A 685 -11.31 7.48 0.11
N LYS A 686 -10.05 7.92 0.17
CA LYS A 686 -9.15 8.03 -0.98
C LYS A 686 -7.92 7.14 -0.79
N SER A 687 -7.35 6.66 -1.89
CA SER A 687 -6.03 6.02 -1.86
C SER A 687 -4.97 7.09 -1.62
N VAL A 688 -4.00 6.77 -0.78
CA VAL A 688 -2.79 7.54 -0.47
C VAL A 688 -1.66 6.90 -1.25
N ARG A 689 -1.80 6.79 -2.58
CA ARG A 689 -0.58 6.66 -3.37
C ARG A 689 0.14 7.98 -3.22
N ALA A 690 1.34 7.96 -2.65
CA ALA A 690 2.29 9.03 -2.86
C ALA A 690 2.28 9.27 -4.37
N THR A 691 1.81 10.44 -4.78
CA THR A 691 2.00 10.88 -6.14
C THR A 691 3.51 10.95 -6.30
N THR A 692 4.12 9.88 -6.82
CA THR A 692 5.37 9.93 -7.56
C THR A 692 5.06 10.81 -8.76
N GLY A 693 5.19 12.12 -8.52
CA GLY A 693 5.22 13.12 -9.58
C GLY A 693 6.62 13.17 -10.17
#